data_AF-A0A7G8WQJ8-F1
#
_entry.id   AF-A0A7G8WQJ8-F1
#
_cell.length_a   1.000
_cell.length_b   1.000
_cell.length_c   1.000
_cell.angle_alpha   90.00
_cell.angle_beta   90.00
_cell.angle_gamma   90.00
#
_symmetry.space_group_name_H-M   'P 1'
#
loop_
_entity.id
_entity.type
_entity.pdbx_description
1 polymer ?
#
loop_
_entity_poly.entity_id
_entity_poly.type
_entity_poly.pdbx_seq_one_letter_code
_entity_poly.pdbx_strand_id
1 'polypeptide(L)'
;MKFTIIGAGAIGGTVGAHLARAGHDVLLCDADADHVAAINEHGLQITGPVGEFRVHAPAVVPDQLPQVLDGVVIVSVKTHHTRSAADLLRGRLSAGAVVVSMQNGLTADVLGEAVDQERLLVCFVNFGADLMAPGVILQGNVGTFRIGELDGSMTPRLQTIAEALPYAEATDRILGYLWAKEAYGSMLFAGAVSDLSIADHLELPQYRPLMLALAREVLAQAPVTPLPFDGFDPADLEGSLDRLVIFNRGSAKSHSGIYRDLMVRRRPTEVAEQIEVLAGPLTHYVAELIRAIERGERTCEVANLDLLATYERMERLGRPLQAVSRVIGAPRRARTGALHGMSIAVKDMIDVEGYPRGNGNPLDMAGPPASRDAAVVTALRGAGADVFVLATLLEYAAGAPHDDLPEARNPVRPDCTAGGSSGGSAALVGAGVCRAALGTDTGGSIRIPAAYCGVVGIKPTHGLVPEDGVTPLSPTFDHVGVLADSVATAAEVLGVLTGRTYDLTAPLEPLRVGLLVDQLVDPRLDPELRDITRAAVERLRAAGAQIVERDGRCLAQLEKCLGDILLEEAWQVHGTQVRADPGHYGRATLRLLQSAAAVTPEQSAPARAERLALLPAAASLLEGLDVLVGPAVPYRAPEDTPPIDTPDGEIEGIFSSPYNVTGQPAMVIPCGTTQDGLPVALQLAASIGDDAGLLRAASMIEKMLTA
;
A
#
# COMPACT_ATOMS: atom_id res chain seq x y z
N MET A 1 21.32 29.62 38.94
CA MET A 1 20.01 30.01 38.38
C MET A 1 18.93 29.14 39.01
N LYS A 2 17.66 29.57 38.96
CA LYS A 2 16.50 28.79 39.43
C LYS A 2 15.78 28.14 38.25
N PHE A 3 15.51 26.85 38.35
CA PHE A 3 14.82 26.04 37.36
C PHE A 3 13.63 25.32 37.96
N THR A 4 12.52 25.29 37.23
CA THR A 4 11.41 24.37 37.46
C THR A 4 11.26 23.47 36.24
N ILE A 5 11.25 22.16 36.41
CA ILE A 5 11.12 21.20 35.31
C ILE A 5 9.77 20.50 35.42
N ILE A 6 8.89 20.76 34.47
CA ILE A 6 7.58 20.10 34.34
C ILE A 6 7.74 18.91 33.38
N GLY A 7 7.66 17.70 33.92
CA GLY A 7 8.03 16.45 33.26
C GLY A 7 9.44 16.03 33.65
N ALA A 8 9.59 15.42 34.83
CA ALA A 8 10.86 14.91 35.35
C ALA A 8 11.15 13.44 34.97
N GLY A 9 10.48 12.94 33.92
CA GLY A 9 10.79 11.67 33.27
C GLY A 9 12.17 11.66 32.59
N ALA A 10 12.35 10.80 31.58
CA ALA A 10 13.68 10.52 31.02
C ALA A 10 14.49 11.78 30.60
N ILE A 11 13.93 12.66 29.77
CA ILE A 11 14.65 13.83 29.23
C ILE A 11 14.75 14.96 30.27
N GLY A 12 13.61 15.41 30.81
CA GLY A 12 13.58 16.47 31.82
C GLY A 12 14.30 16.11 33.12
N GLY A 13 14.18 14.87 33.59
CA GLY A 13 14.91 14.36 34.75
C GLY A 13 16.42 14.30 34.51
N THR A 14 16.88 13.88 33.33
CA THR A 14 18.31 13.93 32.97
C THR A 14 18.86 15.35 33.05
N VAL A 15 18.18 16.30 32.40
CA VAL A 15 18.59 17.72 32.42
C VAL A 15 18.55 18.29 33.83
N GLY A 16 17.49 18.01 34.59
CA GLY A 16 17.36 18.43 35.98
C GLY A 16 18.45 17.88 36.88
N ALA A 17 18.84 16.62 36.70
CA ALA A 17 19.90 16.02 37.48
C ALA A 17 21.26 16.70 37.23
N HIS A 18 21.58 16.99 35.97
CA HIS A 18 22.81 17.71 35.60
C HIS A 18 22.80 19.17 36.09
N LEU A 19 21.68 19.87 35.99
CA LEU A 19 21.52 21.23 36.52
C LEU A 19 21.71 21.27 38.05
N ALA A 20 21.10 20.34 38.78
CA ALA A 20 21.28 20.23 40.22
C ALA A 20 22.75 19.91 40.57
N ARG A 21 23.40 19.02 39.80
CA ARG A 21 24.82 18.67 39.97
C ARG A 21 25.75 19.87 39.71
N ALA A 22 25.38 20.75 38.81
CA ALA A 22 26.10 21.99 38.53
C ALA A 22 25.82 23.12 39.56
N GLY A 23 25.02 22.84 40.59
CA GLY A 23 24.75 23.76 41.71
C GLY A 23 23.63 24.76 41.45
N HIS A 24 22.77 24.53 40.45
CA HIS A 24 21.57 25.33 40.23
C HIS A 24 20.45 24.93 41.22
N ASP A 25 19.55 25.87 41.51
CA ASP A 25 18.34 25.62 42.31
C ASP A 25 17.30 24.97 41.39
N VAL A 26 16.96 23.70 41.62
CA VAL A 26 16.12 22.90 40.72
C VAL A 26 14.93 22.34 41.48
N LEU A 27 13.71 22.64 40.99
CA LEU A 27 12.48 21.98 41.38
C LEU A 27 12.03 21.03 40.26
N LEU A 28 11.88 19.75 40.58
CA LEU A 28 11.37 18.74 39.66
C LEU A 28 9.86 18.58 39.85
N CYS A 29 9.12 18.45 38.76
CA CYS A 29 7.68 18.18 38.78
C CYS A 29 7.36 17.04 37.83
N ASP A 30 6.65 16.02 38.31
CA ASP A 30 6.17 14.92 37.48
C ASP A 30 4.76 14.48 37.90
N ALA A 31 3.98 13.96 36.96
CA ALA A 31 2.65 13.44 37.23
C ALA A 31 2.69 12.06 37.91
N ASP A 32 3.80 11.33 37.77
CA ASP A 32 4.02 10.05 38.45
C ASP A 32 4.41 10.28 39.93
N ALA A 33 3.46 10.02 40.83
CA ALA A 33 3.65 10.20 42.26
C ALA A 33 4.71 9.25 42.85
N ASP A 34 4.87 8.04 42.32
CA ASP A 34 5.87 7.08 42.79
C ASP A 34 7.27 7.54 42.39
N HIS A 35 7.41 8.10 41.18
CA HIS A 35 8.65 8.73 40.72
C HIS A 35 9.03 9.93 41.58
N VAL A 36 8.08 10.81 41.87
CA VAL A 36 8.27 11.98 42.76
C VAL A 36 8.68 11.54 44.18
N ALA A 37 7.99 10.54 44.75
CA ALA A 37 8.31 10.02 46.07
C ALA A 37 9.72 9.43 46.12
N ALA A 38 10.10 8.62 45.13
CA ALA A 38 11.43 8.03 45.03
C ALA A 38 12.54 9.08 44.93
N ILE A 39 12.33 10.16 44.15
CA ILE A 39 13.30 11.26 44.08
C ILE A 39 13.46 11.96 45.43
N ASN A 40 12.36 12.21 46.16
CA ASN A 40 12.45 12.87 47.46
C ASN A 40 13.10 11.99 48.53
N GLU A 41 12.80 10.68 48.54
CA GLU A 41 13.33 9.76 49.53
C GLU A 41 14.79 9.38 49.27
N HIS A 42 15.14 9.12 48.01
CA HIS A 42 16.42 8.52 47.64
C HIS A 42 17.26 9.41 46.74
N GLY A 43 16.76 10.54 46.25
CA GLY A 43 17.40 11.34 45.20
C GLY A 43 17.18 10.75 43.81
N LEU A 44 17.39 11.57 42.78
CA LEU A 44 17.33 11.16 41.38
C LEU A 44 18.67 10.55 40.95
N GLN A 45 18.64 9.29 40.49
CA GLN A 45 19.81 8.58 39.99
C GLN A 45 19.89 8.65 38.46
N ILE A 46 21.05 9.05 37.96
CA ILE A 46 21.47 8.87 36.57
C ILE A 46 22.42 7.67 36.51
N THR A 47 22.17 6.76 35.58
CA THR A 47 23.03 5.60 35.28
C THR A 47 23.28 5.51 33.79
N GLY A 48 24.21 4.65 33.35
CA GLY A 48 24.50 4.39 31.96
C GLY A 48 25.87 4.87 31.49
N PRO A 49 26.16 4.73 30.18
CA PRO A 49 27.50 4.93 29.63
C PRO A 49 27.97 6.40 29.66
N VAL A 50 27.05 7.38 29.74
CA VAL A 50 27.43 8.80 29.84
C VAL A 50 27.93 9.16 31.24
N GLY A 51 27.45 8.46 32.26
CA GLY A 51 27.88 8.65 33.63
C GLY A 51 26.91 8.04 34.65
N GLU A 52 27.42 7.85 35.86
CA GLU A 52 26.66 7.32 36.98
C GLU A 52 26.79 8.26 38.19
N PHE A 53 25.68 8.83 38.63
CA PHE A 53 25.63 9.75 39.76
C PHE A 53 24.22 9.89 40.31
N ARG A 54 24.10 10.50 41.49
CA ARG A 54 22.84 10.78 42.16
C ARG A 54 22.82 12.22 42.63
N VAL A 55 21.67 12.86 42.55
CA VAL A 55 21.45 14.20 43.09
C VAL A 55 20.19 14.24 43.96
N HIS A 56 20.17 15.15 44.92
CA HIS A 56 18.97 15.49 45.67
C HIS A 56 18.45 16.83 45.17
N ALA A 57 17.25 16.82 44.61
CA ALA A 57 16.49 17.99 44.23
C ALA A 57 15.05 17.81 44.72
N PRO A 58 14.39 18.84 45.24
CA PRO A 58 12.98 18.75 45.61
C PRO A 58 12.14 18.34 44.40
N ALA A 59 11.27 17.36 44.59
CA ALA A 59 10.32 16.89 43.59
C ALA A 59 8.88 17.04 44.08
N VAL A 60 7.97 17.43 43.20
CA VAL A 60 6.55 17.65 43.52
C VAL A 60 5.64 17.07 42.44
N VAL A 61 4.39 16.79 42.79
CA VAL A 61 3.32 16.57 41.80
C VAL A 61 2.73 17.90 41.32
N PRO A 62 2.02 17.96 40.17
CA PRO A 62 1.56 19.24 39.59
C PRO A 62 0.78 20.16 40.54
N ASP A 63 -0.08 19.60 41.39
CA ASP A 63 -0.90 20.37 42.35
C ASP A 63 -0.08 21.04 43.48
N GLN A 64 1.16 20.58 43.67
CA GLN A 64 2.09 21.09 44.67
C GLN A 64 3.09 22.09 44.09
N LEU A 65 2.99 22.42 42.79
CA LEU A 65 3.80 23.47 42.18
C LEU A 65 3.56 24.83 42.86
N PRO A 66 4.59 25.68 43.03
CA PRO A 66 4.43 27.04 43.56
C PRO A 66 3.39 27.84 42.79
N GLN A 67 2.60 28.67 43.49
CA GLN A 67 1.57 29.51 42.85
C GLN A 67 2.16 30.41 41.75
N VAL A 68 3.35 30.97 41.99
CA VAL A 68 4.12 31.74 41.02
C VAL A 68 5.42 31.02 40.71
N LEU A 69 5.65 30.76 39.42
CA LEU A 69 6.86 30.18 38.87
C LEU A 69 7.79 31.30 38.39
N ASP A 70 9.06 31.19 38.75
CA ASP A 70 10.08 32.22 38.52
C ASP A 70 11.38 31.59 38.02
N GLY A 71 12.23 32.38 37.37
CA GLY A 71 13.44 31.89 36.71
C GLY A 71 13.12 31.18 35.39
N VAL A 72 13.69 29.99 35.19
CA VAL A 72 13.50 29.22 33.95
C VAL A 72 12.57 28.03 34.20
N VAL A 73 11.49 27.95 33.44
CA VAL A 73 10.54 26.83 33.51
C VAL A 73 10.70 25.95 32.27
N ILE A 74 11.22 24.74 32.45
CA ILE A 74 11.43 23.78 31.37
C ILE A 74 10.22 22.85 31.29
N VAL A 75 9.59 22.76 30.12
CA VAL A 75 8.51 21.81 29.84
C VAL A 75 9.09 20.64 29.04
N SER A 76 9.08 19.44 29.63
CA SER A 76 9.60 18.20 29.01
C SER A 76 8.63 17.04 29.21
N VAL A 77 7.38 17.28 28.84
CA VAL A 77 6.33 16.26 28.82
C VAL A 77 6.23 15.61 27.44
N LYS A 78 5.51 14.49 27.36
CA LYS A 78 5.09 13.92 26.06
C LYS A 78 4.18 14.91 25.32
N THR A 79 4.25 14.93 23.99
CA THR A 79 3.58 15.90 23.12
C THR A 79 2.05 15.98 23.39
N HIS A 80 1.38 14.85 23.66
CA HIS A 80 -0.06 14.85 24.01
C HIS A 80 -0.37 15.52 25.37
N HIS A 81 0.62 15.71 26.24
CA HIS A 81 0.49 16.43 27.51
C HIS A 81 0.89 17.91 27.43
N THR A 82 1.34 18.40 26.27
CA THR A 82 1.75 19.81 26.12
C THR A 82 0.65 20.77 26.55
N ARG A 83 -0.61 20.50 26.19
CA ARG A 83 -1.74 21.37 26.57
C ARG A 83 -1.97 21.40 28.09
N SER A 84 -1.90 20.25 28.75
CA SER A 84 -1.99 20.19 30.21
C SER A 84 -0.84 20.94 30.89
N ALA A 85 0.38 20.83 30.36
CA ALA A 85 1.51 21.62 30.84
C ALA A 85 1.32 23.13 30.60
N ALA A 86 0.79 23.52 29.44
CA ALA A 86 0.46 24.90 29.12
C ALA A 86 -0.57 25.48 30.12
N ASP A 87 -1.61 24.72 30.47
CA ASP A 87 -2.61 25.11 31.46
C ASP A 87 -2.03 25.28 32.87
N LEU A 88 -1.03 24.46 33.25
CA LEU A 88 -0.30 24.62 34.51
C LEU A 88 0.52 25.91 34.59
N LEU A 89 0.87 26.52 33.45
CA LEU A 89 1.67 27.75 33.39
C LEU A 89 0.81 29.02 33.29
N ARG A 90 -0.42 28.92 32.77
CA ARG A 90 -1.26 30.08 32.45
C ARG A 90 -1.46 30.99 33.66
N GLY A 91 -1.01 32.24 33.54
CA GLY A 91 -1.13 33.26 34.59
C GLY A 91 -0.26 33.02 35.84
N ARG A 92 0.67 32.06 35.81
CA ARG A 92 1.53 31.69 36.96
C ARG A 92 2.98 32.09 36.80
N LEU A 93 3.37 32.76 35.72
CA LEU A 93 4.74 33.19 35.46
C LEU A 93 5.03 34.56 36.07
N SER A 94 6.20 34.69 36.70
CA SER A 94 6.73 36.00 37.11
C SER A 94 7.06 36.88 35.88
N ALA A 95 7.19 38.19 36.08
CA ALA A 95 7.48 39.13 34.99
C ALA A 95 8.78 38.80 34.23
N GLY A 96 9.78 38.19 34.88
CA GLY A 96 11.07 37.81 34.28
C GLY A 96 11.22 36.34 33.95
N ALA A 97 10.18 35.51 34.16
CA ALA A 97 10.27 34.08 33.91
C ALA A 97 10.35 33.78 32.40
N VAL A 98 11.18 32.80 32.06
CA VAL A 98 11.37 32.27 30.70
C VAL A 98 10.90 30.82 30.67
N VAL A 99 10.17 30.44 29.63
CA VAL A 99 9.73 29.06 29.41
C VAL A 99 10.59 28.43 28.33
N VAL A 100 11.03 27.19 28.55
CA VAL A 100 11.82 26.42 27.58
C VAL A 100 11.04 25.16 27.22
N SER A 101 10.60 25.05 25.97
CA SER A 101 10.00 23.82 25.45
C SER A 101 11.09 22.81 25.10
N MET A 102 11.12 21.70 25.81
CA MET A 102 12.04 20.58 25.59
C MET A 102 11.24 19.32 25.25
N GLN A 103 10.52 19.40 24.12
CA GLN A 103 9.55 18.42 23.67
C GLN A 103 9.86 17.96 22.24
N ASN A 104 9.39 16.76 21.88
CA ASN A 104 9.31 16.35 20.48
C ASN A 104 8.06 16.96 19.82
N GLY A 105 8.03 17.06 18.50
CA GLY A 105 6.92 17.69 17.79
C GLY A 105 7.06 19.20 17.66
N LEU A 106 6.28 19.76 16.74
CA LEU A 106 6.13 21.20 16.52
C LEU A 106 5.14 21.81 17.53
N THR A 107 5.48 21.75 18.82
CA THR A 107 4.57 22.08 19.95
C THR A 107 4.62 23.53 20.41
N ALA A 108 5.46 24.35 19.78
CA ALA A 108 5.78 25.68 20.27
C ALA A 108 4.54 26.58 20.37
N ASP A 109 3.62 26.50 19.42
CA ASP A 109 2.43 27.33 19.37
C ASP A 109 1.49 27.07 20.57
N VAL A 110 1.31 25.81 20.96
CA VAL A 110 0.47 25.42 22.10
C VAL A 110 0.97 26.03 23.40
N LEU A 111 2.29 26.08 23.60
CA LEU A 111 2.87 26.75 24.76
C LEU A 111 2.82 28.27 24.61
N GLY A 112 3.15 28.81 23.43
CA GLY A 112 3.15 30.24 23.13
C GLY A 112 1.80 30.90 23.43
N GLU A 113 0.69 30.22 23.13
CA GLU A 113 -0.67 30.69 23.47
C GLU A 113 -0.92 30.85 24.98
N ALA A 114 -0.24 30.06 25.82
CA ALA A 114 -0.46 30.07 27.27
C ALA A 114 0.49 30.97 28.05
N VAL A 115 1.70 31.22 27.52
CA VAL A 115 2.78 31.91 28.24
C VAL A 115 3.34 33.14 27.53
N ASP A 116 2.71 33.60 26.46
CA ASP A 116 3.23 34.60 25.51
C ASP A 116 4.45 34.08 24.74
N GLN A 117 4.39 34.16 23.40
CA GLN A 117 5.45 33.67 22.53
C GLN A 117 6.82 34.32 22.80
N GLU A 118 6.81 35.59 23.23
CA GLU A 118 8.02 36.32 23.62
C GLU A 118 8.74 35.72 24.83
N ARG A 119 8.11 34.86 25.65
CA ARG A 119 8.75 34.20 26.80
C ARG A 119 9.30 32.81 26.48
N LEU A 120 9.07 32.31 25.27
CA LEU A 120 9.31 30.92 24.91
C LEU A 120 10.62 30.73 24.14
N LEU A 121 11.49 29.89 24.68
CA LEU A 121 12.59 29.26 23.95
C LEU A 121 12.21 27.82 23.60
N VAL A 122 12.77 27.31 22.50
CA VAL A 122 12.50 25.94 22.05
C VAL A 122 13.80 25.17 21.94
N CYS A 123 13.76 23.90 22.32
CA CYS A 123 14.88 22.99 22.25
C CYS A 123 14.66 21.90 21.20
N PHE A 124 15.74 21.56 20.51
CA PHE A 124 15.90 20.30 19.82
C PHE A 124 16.78 19.41 20.70
N VAL A 125 16.31 18.21 21.05
CA VAL A 125 17.03 17.27 21.90
C VAL A 125 17.13 15.92 21.23
N ASN A 126 18.33 15.38 21.00
CA ASN A 126 18.51 14.06 20.40
C ASN A 126 19.45 13.12 21.18
N PHE A 127 19.75 13.44 22.44
CA PHE A 127 20.36 12.47 23.33
C PHE A 127 19.33 11.44 23.83
N GLY A 128 19.78 10.22 24.06
CA GLY A 128 18.98 9.09 24.52
C GLY A 128 18.92 9.01 26.04
N ALA A 129 17.70 8.94 26.57
CA ALA A 129 17.44 8.60 27.96
C ALA A 129 16.21 7.69 28.07
N ASP A 130 16.16 6.83 29.11
CA ASP A 130 14.96 6.06 29.47
C ASP A 130 14.76 6.04 30.98
N LEU A 131 13.50 6.07 31.40
CA LEU A 131 13.13 5.92 32.81
C LEU A 131 13.06 4.42 33.10
N MET A 132 14.02 3.92 33.89
CA MET A 132 14.17 2.49 34.16
C MET A 132 13.28 2.03 35.32
N ALA A 133 13.14 2.88 36.33
CA ALA A 133 12.28 2.73 37.50
C ALA A 133 12.02 4.11 38.11
N PRO A 134 11.03 4.25 39.02
CA PRO A 134 10.88 5.46 39.84
C PRO A 134 12.23 5.91 40.43
N GLY A 135 12.61 7.16 40.18
CA GLY A 135 13.86 7.77 40.63
C GLY A 135 15.14 7.33 39.89
N VAL A 136 15.06 6.49 38.85
CA VAL A 136 16.24 5.95 38.14
C VAL A 136 16.13 6.13 36.64
N ILE A 137 17.03 6.96 36.07
CA ILE A 137 17.10 7.26 34.65
C ILE A 137 18.41 6.73 34.05
N LEU A 138 18.31 6.00 32.95
CA LEU A 138 19.44 5.61 32.12
C LEU A 138 19.72 6.71 31.09
N GLN A 139 20.91 7.32 31.10
CA GLN A 139 21.40 8.20 30.05
C GLN A 139 22.30 7.40 29.10
N GLY A 140 21.79 7.11 27.90
CA GLY A 140 22.39 6.17 26.94
C GLY A 140 23.49 6.77 26.07
N ASN A 141 23.46 8.06 25.77
CA ASN A 141 24.47 8.75 24.98
C ASN A 141 24.39 10.28 25.17
N VAL A 142 25.38 10.98 24.63
CA VAL A 142 25.28 12.42 24.33
C VAL A 142 24.93 12.53 22.84
N GLY A 143 23.99 13.41 22.51
CA GLY A 143 23.54 13.66 21.14
C GLY A 143 23.38 15.16 20.92
N THR A 144 23.02 15.56 19.71
CA THR A 144 22.84 16.98 19.39
C THR A 144 21.74 17.59 20.27
N PHE A 145 22.07 18.68 20.96
CA PHE A 145 21.15 19.46 21.79
C PHE A 145 21.28 20.93 21.40
N ARG A 146 20.20 21.51 20.90
CA ARG A 146 20.12 22.92 20.49
C ARG A 146 18.99 23.62 21.23
N ILE A 147 19.18 24.90 21.50
CA ILE A 147 18.15 25.81 22.01
C ILE A 147 18.14 27.07 21.16
N GLY A 148 16.96 27.63 20.89
CA GLY A 148 16.86 28.86 20.12
C GLY A 148 15.54 29.60 20.32
N GLU A 149 15.52 30.83 19.84
CA GLU A 149 14.31 31.65 19.67
C GLU A 149 13.60 31.23 18.38
N LEU A 150 12.27 31.24 18.36
CA LEU A 150 11.48 30.84 17.17
C LEU A 150 11.68 31.78 15.99
N ASP A 151 11.96 33.05 16.26
CA ASP A 151 12.23 34.08 15.24
C ASP A 151 13.69 34.08 14.75
N GLY A 152 14.52 33.18 15.29
CA GLY A 152 15.95 33.08 14.96
C GLY A 152 16.84 34.13 15.61
N SER A 153 16.32 34.96 16.52
CA SER A 153 17.14 35.95 17.21
C SER A 153 18.15 35.30 18.17
N MET A 154 19.34 35.90 18.25
CA MET A 154 20.38 35.48 19.20
C MET A 154 20.39 36.43 20.40
N THR A 155 19.58 36.13 21.41
CA THR A 155 19.38 36.99 22.58
C THR A 155 20.35 36.66 23.74
N PRO A 156 20.62 37.62 24.65
CA PRO A 156 21.43 37.36 25.84
C PRO A 156 20.82 36.27 26.76
N ARG A 157 19.48 36.21 26.84
CA ARG A 157 18.79 35.18 27.63
C ARG A 157 19.01 33.79 27.05
N LEU A 158 19.00 33.66 25.72
CA LEU A 158 19.25 32.41 25.03
C LEU A 158 20.65 31.89 25.35
N GLN A 159 21.67 32.75 25.24
CA GLN A 159 23.06 32.38 25.55
C GLN A 159 23.19 31.95 27.02
N THR A 160 22.64 32.72 27.95
CA THR A 160 22.70 32.43 29.38
C THR A 160 22.06 31.09 29.73
N ILE A 161 20.90 30.78 29.13
CA ILE A 161 20.20 29.51 29.37
C ILE A 161 20.94 28.35 28.68
N ALA A 162 21.45 28.54 27.47
CA ALA A 162 22.24 27.53 26.77
C ALA A 162 23.49 27.13 27.55
N GLU A 163 24.23 28.09 28.11
CA GLU A 163 25.41 27.84 28.95
C GLU A 163 25.09 27.06 30.24
N ALA A 164 23.88 27.24 30.79
CA ALA A 164 23.44 26.51 31.97
C ALA A 164 22.96 25.09 31.65
N LEU A 165 22.39 24.87 30.45
CA LEU A 165 21.87 23.57 30.05
C LEU A 165 23.01 22.61 29.65
N PRO A 166 23.02 21.38 30.17
CA PRO A 166 24.09 20.43 29.87
C PRO A 166 24.08 20.06 28.38
N TYR A 167 25.23 20.19 27.72
CA TYR A 167 25.44 19.83 26.30
C TYR A 167 24.67 20.68 25.28
N ALA A 168 23.89 21.67 25.70
CA ALA A 168 23.11 22.50 24.80
C ALA A 168 23.99 23.57 24.12
N GLU A 169 23.71 23.84 22.85
CA GLU A 169 24.27 24.99 22.14
C GLU A 169 23.14 25.91 21.66
N ALA A 170 23.34 27.22 21.81
CA ALA A 170 22.43 28.22 21.26
C ALA A 170 22.47 28.22 19.72
N THR A 171 21.33 28.41 19.07
CA THR A 171 21.22 28.52 17.62
C THR A 171 20.16 29.52 17.19
N ASP A 172 20.42 30.17 16.07
CA ASP A 172 19.52 31.03 15.30
C ASP A 172 18.62 30.24 14.33
N ARG A 173 18.80 28.92 14.22
CA ARG A 173 18.13 28.06 13.23
C ARG A 173 17.42 26.87 13.88
N ILE A 174 16.80 27.09 15.04
CA ILE A 174 16.15 26.03 15.81
C ILE A 174 15.06 25.29 15.02
N LEU A 175 14.25 26.02 14.24
CA LEU A 175 13.21 25.44 13.39
C LEU A 175 13.78 24.45 12.36
N GLY A 176 14.98 24.71 11.82
CA GLY A 176 15.62 23.79 10.87
C GLY A 176 15.97 22.45 11.49
N TYR A 177 16.38 22.44 12.76
CA TYR A 177 16.61 21.19 13.51
C TYR A 177 15.31 20.45 13.83
N LEU A 178 14.26 21.17 14.23
CA LEU A 178 12.96 20.56 14.56
C LEU A 178 12.34 19.89 13.32
N TRP A 179 12.32 20.55 12.17
CA TRP A 179 11.80 19.97 10.93
C TRP A 179 12.62 18.78 10.43
N ALA A 180 13.94 18.84 10.55
CA ALA A 180 14.79 17.68 10.25
C ALA A 180 14.46 16.51 11.20
N LYS A 181 14.16 16.81 12.46
CA LYS A 181 13.75 15.79 13.44
C LYS A 181 12.41 15.17 13.10
N GLU A 182 11.43 15.95 12.67
CA GLU A 182 10.12 15.43 12.26
C GLU A 182 10.26 14.50 11.05
N ALA A 183 11.12 14.85 10.09
CA ALA A 183 11.40 13.97 8.96
C ALA A 183 11.99 12.63 9.40
N TYR A 184 12.98 12.63 10.30
CA TYR A 184 13.49 11.38 10.87
C TYR A 184 12.44 10.66 11.73
N GLY A 185 11.67 11.40 12.52
CA GLY A 185 10.58 10.89 13.34
C GLY A 185 9.55 10.11 12.52
N SER A 186 9.17 10.61 11.35
CA SER A 186 8.24 9.91 10.43
C SER A 186 8.75 8.53 10.02
N MET A 187 10.06 8.39 9.76
CA MET A 187 10.70 7.10 9.47
C MET A 187 10.61 6.15 10.68
N LEU A 188 10.79 6.68 11.90
CA LEU A 188 10.67 5.91 13.14
C LEU A 188 9.24 5.46 13.44
N PHE A 189 8.23 6.28 13.09
CA PHE A 189 6.81 5.88 13.18
C PHE A 189 6.48 4.79 12.18
N ALA A 190 6.93 4.92 10.93
CA ALA A 190 6.78 3.86 9.93
C ALA A 190 7.47 2.57 10.37
N GLY A 191 8.72 2.62 10.86
CA GLY A 191 9.39 1.44 11.38
C GLY A 191 8.67 0.79 12.58
N ALA A 192 8.02 1.60 13.42
CA ALA A 192 7.33 1.14 14.63
C ALA A 192 6.06 0.31 14.35
N VAL A 193 5.54 0.27 13.12
CA VAL A 193 4.45 -0.66 12.77
C VAL A 193 4.94 -2.11 12.64
N SER A 194 6.26 -2.35 12.70
CA SER A 194 6.91 -3.66 12.66
C SER A 194 7.68 -3.99 13.95
N ASP A 195 8.10 -5.24 14.09
CA ASP A 195 8.97 -5.75 15.14
C ASP A 195 10.47 -5.69 14.79
N LEU A 196 10.82 -4.99 13.71
CA LEU A 196 12.21 -4.74 13.31
C LEU A 196 12.87 -3.69 14.21
N SER A 197 14.18 -3.81 14.40
CA SER A 197 14.96 -2.75 15.05
C SER A 197 14.98 -1.48 14.19
N ILE A 198 15.40 -0.35 14.79
CA ILE A 198 15.57 0.90 14.05
C ILE A 198 16.57 0.73 12.91
N ALA A 199 17.68 0.03 13.17
CA ALA A 199 18.70 -0.20 12.16
C ALA A 199 18.17 -1.06 11.01
N ASP A 200 17.44 -2.14 11.31
CA ASP A 200 17.00 -3.10 10.28
C ASP A 200 16.04 -2.44 9.28
N HIS A 201 15.04 -1.67 9.73
CA HIS A 201 14.10 -1.04 8.80
C HIS A 201 14.70 0.10 7.98
N LEU A 202 15.80 0.71 8.43
CA LEU A 202 16.54 1.72 7.67
C LEU A 202 17.54 1.10 6.69
N GLU A 203 18.04 -0.11 6.99
CA GLU A 203 19.05 -0.81 6.19
C GLU A 203 18.44 -1.63 5.05
N LEU A 204 17.35 -2.34 5.32
CA LEU A 204 16.75 -3.30 4.39
C LEU A 204 16.34 -2.63 3.06
N PRO A 205 16.88 -3.08 1.90
CA PRO A 205 16.70 -2.41 0.62
C PRO A 205 15.22 -2.19 0.23
N GLN A 206 14.34 -3.12 0.57
CA GLN A 206 12.92 -3.04 0.23
C GLN A 206 12.17 -1.90 0.94
N TYR A 207 12.69 -1.38 2.07
CA TYR A 207 12.04 -0.31 2.83
C TYR A 207 12.69 1.06 2.63
N ARG A 208 13.90 1.12 2.07
CA ARG A 208 14.58 2.42 1.82
C ARG A 208 13.76 3.38 0.96
N PRO A 209 13.06 2.97 -0.12
CA PRO A 209 12.20 3.88 -0.87
C PRO A 209 11.11 4.53 -0.01
N LEU A 210 10.44 3.75 0.85
CA LEU A 210 9.45 4.25 1.81
C LEU A 210 10.07 5.26 2.78
N MET A 211 11.22 4.95 3.38
CA MET A 211 11.88 5.83 4.35
C MET A 211 12.26 7.17 3.71
N LEU A 212 12.83 7.13 2.50
CA LEU A 212 13.18 8.34 1.74
C LEU A 212 11.93 9.13 1.32
N ALA A 213 10.87 8.46 0.89
CA ALA A 213 9.63 9.11 0.47
C ALA A 213 8.94 9.82 1.65
N LEU A 214 8.86 9.18 2.81
CA LEU A 214 8.36 9.79 4.05
C LEU A 214 9.19 11.02 4.44
N ALA A 215 10.52 10.88 4.49
CA ALA A 215 11.38 12.02 4.81
C ALA A 215 11.19 13.18 3.84
N ARG A 216 11.09 12.92 2.52
CA ARG A 216 10.80 13.96 1.51
C ARG A 216 9.44 14.60 1.71
N GLU A 217 8.40 13.82 2.00
CA GLU A 217 7.04 14.29 2.24
C GLU A 217 7.00 15.28 3.42
N VAL A 218 7.71 14.97 4.50
CA VAL A 218 7.82 15.87 5.66
C VAL A 218 8.67 17.10 5.35
N LEU A 219 9.85 16.91 4.74
CA LEU A 219 10.78 18.02 4.45
C LEU A 219 10.20 19.02 3.45
N ALA A 220 9.33 18.60 2.53
CA ALA A 220 8.64 19.48 1.59
C ALA A 220 7.71 20.50 2.27
N GLN A 221 7.34 20.26 3.53
CA GLN A 221 6.48 21.14 4.32
C GLN A 221 7.27 22.12 5.20
N ALA A 222 8.60 21.95 5.30
CA ALA A 222 9.42 22.78 6.16
C ALA A 222 9.46 24.24 5.66
N PRO A 223 9.09 25.24 6.49
CA PRO A 223 9.11 26.66 6.13
C PRO A 223 10.52 27.26 6.13
N VAL A 224 11.51 26.49 6.59
CA VAL A 224 12.92 26.88 6.71
C VAL A 224 13.80 25.71 6.25
N THR A 225 15.05 26.00 5.88
CA THR A 225 16.02 24.96 5.52
C THR A 225 16.27 24.01 6.70
N PRO A 226 15.96 22.71 6.56
CA PRO A 226 16.23 21.72 7.60
C PRO A 226 17.74 21.49 7.78
N LEU A 227 18.18 21.16 9.00
CA LEU A 227 19.61 21.06 9.36
C LEU A 227 20.03 19.64 9.74
N PRO A 228 21.30 19.26 9.47
CA PRO A 228 21.80 17.93 9.80
C PRO A 228 22.02 17.75 11.30
N PHE A 229 21.82 16.52 11.79
CA PHE A 229 22.12 16.11 13.16
C PHE A 229 22.37 14.59 13.23
N ASP A 230 23.32 14.17 14.07
CA ASP A 230 23.52 12.78 14.50
C ASP A 230 23.39 11.69 13.40
N GLY A 231 23.88 11.98 12.20
CA GLY A 231 23.87 11.08 11.04
C GLY A 231 22.77 11.36 10.02
N PHE A 232 21.68 12.02 10.40
CA PHE A 232 20.65 12.51 9.48
C PHE A 232 21.08 13.84 8.85
N ASP A 233 21.13 13.89 7.53
CA ASP A 233 21.39 15.06 6.71
C ASP A 233 20.26 15.24 5.69
N PRO A 234 19.37 16.23 5.87
CA PRO A 234 18.29 16.51 4.94
C PRO A 234 18.73 16.77 3.49
N ALA A 235 19.99 17.19 3.28
CA ALA A 235 20.54 17.44 1.95
C ALA A 235 21.11 16.17 1.27
N ASP A 236 21.29 15.08 2.03
CA ASP A 236 21.80 13.78 1.56
C ASP A 236 21.01 12.65 2.25
N LEU A 237 19.75 12.48 1.84
CA LEU A 237 18.85 11.50 2.45
C LEU A 237 19.32 10.05 2.25
N GLU A 238 19.80 9.73 1.04
CA GLU A 238 20.32 8.41 0.72
C GLU A 238 21.50 8.03 1.62
N GLY A 239 22.49 8.92 1.76
CA GLY A 239 23.63 8.70 2.66
C GLY A 239 23.24 8.77 4.14
N SER A 240 22.14 9.48 4.47
CA SER A 240 21.63 9.55 5.84
C SER A 240 21.15 8.22 6.35
N LEU A 241 20.53 7.38 5.51
CA LEU A 241 20.10 6.06 5.93
C LEU A 241 21.29 5.22 6.41
N ASP A 242 22.41 5.21 5.69
CA ASP A 242 23.60 4.43 6.10
C ASP A 242 24.20 4.97 7.40
N ARG A 243 24.32 6.30 7.53
CA ARG A 243 24.81 6.93 8.76
C ARG A 243 23.88 6.67 9.94
N LEU A 244 22.57 6.71 9.74
CA LEU A 244 21.57 6.39 10.75
C LEU A 244 21.59 4.93 11.14
N VAL A 245 21.83 4.00 10.20
CA VAL A 245 22.03 2.57 10.51
C VAL A 245 23.23 2.41 11.44
N ILE A 246 24.37 3.01 11.11
CA ILE A 246 25.58 2.97 11.96
C ILE A 246 25.28 3.56 13.34
N PHE A 247 24.63 4.73 13.39
CA PHE A 247 24.25 5.40 14.63
C PHE A 247 23.34 4.53 15.51
N ASN A 248 22.31 3.92 14.92
CA ASN A 248 21.32 3.13 15.68
C ASN A 248 21.83 1.74 16.06
N ARG A 249 22.72 1.12 15.28
CA ARG A 249 23.39 -0.15 15.67
C ARG A 249 24.27 0.01 16.90
N GLY A 250 24.84 1.21 17.11
CA GLY A 250 25.61 1.55 18.30
C GLY A 250 24.77 1.85 19.55
N SER A 251 23.45 1.98 19.40
CA SER A 251 22.54 2.32 20.50
C SER A 251 22.15 1.08 21.31
N ALA A 252 22.18 1.18 22.64
CA ALA A 252 21.60 0.16 23.54
C ALA A 252 20.07 0.04 23.38
N LYS A 253 19.43 1.04 22.77
CA LYS A 253 18.00 1.08 22.48
C LYS A 253 17.78 0.70 21.02
N SER A 254 17.51 -0.58 20.77
CA SER A 254 17.30 -1.11 19.41
C SER A 254 15.96 -0.72 18.77
N HIS A 255 14.94 -0.39 19.57
CA HIS A 255 13.59 -0.04 19.08
C HIS A 255 13.20 1.38 19.45
N SER A 256 12.36 2.01 18.62
CA SER A 256 11.92 3.38 18.83
C SER A 256 11.07 3.53 20.11
N GLY A 257 10.96 4.77 20.60
CA GLY A 257 10.05 5.07 21.71
C GLY A 257 8.59 4.73 21.36
N ILE A 258 8.22 4.92 20.10
CA ILE A 258 6.89 4.64 19.55
C ILE A 258 6.59 3.14 19.63
N TYR A 259 7.51 2.29 19.18
CA TYR A 259 7.36 0.82 19.30
C TYR A 259 7.21 0.39 20.76
N ARG A 260 8.00 0.97 21.67
CA ARG A 260 7.88 0.68 23.11
C ARG A 260 6.53 1.13 23.68
N ASP A 261 6.03 2.29 23.25
CA ASP A 261 4.71 2.77 23.64
C ASP A 261 3.61 1.81 23.18
N LEU A 262 3.70 1.26 21.96
CA LEU A 262 2.77 0.26 21.41
C LEU A 262 2.89 -1.12 22.09
N MET A 263 4.08 -1.73 22.08
CA MET A 263 4.25 -3.15 22.40
C MET A 263 4.65 -3.43 23.85
N VAL A 264 5.34 -2.49 24.51
CA VAL A 264 5.83 -2.67 25.88
C VAL A 264 4.91 -2.00 26.89
N ARG A 265 4.61 -0.72 26.68
CA ARG A 265 3.81 0.10 27.60
C ARG A 265 2.31 0.01 27.31
N ARG A 266 1.92 -0.37 26.08
CA ARG A 266 0.53 -0.50 25.62
C ARG A 266 -0.30 0.75 25.91
N ARG A 267 0.21 1.90 25.48
CA ARG A 267 -0.42 3.21 25.66
C ARG A 267 -0.42 3.99 24.35
N PRO A 268 -1.26 5.04 24.22
CA PRO A 268 -1.26 5.89 23.04
C PRO A 268 0.13 6.48 22.74
N THR A 269 0.44 6.56 21.45
CA THR A 269 1.64 7.19 20.90
C THR A 269 1.39 8.68 20.65
N GLU A 270 2.42 9.38 20.17
CA GLU A 270 2.36 10.80 19.79
C GLU A 270 1.95 10.98 18.31
N VAL A 271 1.29 9.97 17.73
CA VAL A 271 0.90 9.97 16.31
C VAL A 271 -0.03 11.14 15.96
N ALA A 272 -0.90 11.55 16.89
CA ALA A 272 -1.85 12.64 16.67
C ALA A 272 -1.13 13.98 16.50
N GLU A 273 -0.08 14.20 17.28
CA GLU A 273 0.61 15.47 17.36
C GLU A 273 1.86 15.57 16.47
N GLN A 274 2.38 14.44 15.98
CA GLN A 274 3.59 14.40 15.13
C GLN A 274 3.33 13.93 13.70
N ILE A 275 2.34 13.05 13.48
CA ILE A 275 2.09 12.46 12.15
C ILE A 275 0.78 12.98 11.55
N GLU A 276 -0.32 12.97 12.30
CA GLU A 276 -1.64 13.41 11.79
C GLU A 276 -1.70 14.93 11.51
N VAL A 277 -0.74 15.71 12.02
CA VAL A 277 -0.58 17.14 11.73
C VAL A 277 0.12 17.42 10.41
N LEU A 278 0.76 16.41 9.81
CA LEU A 278 1.51 16.55 8.56
C LEU A 278 0.58 16.31 7.37
N ALA A 279 0.87 16.99 6.26
CA ALA A 279 0.17 16.80 5.01
C ALA A 279 0.88 15.75 4.14
N GLY A 280 0.14 14.72 3.72
CA GLY A 280 0.59 13.79 2.70
C GLY A 280 0.00 12.40 2.86
N PRO A 281 -0.04 11.61 1.77
CA PRO A 281 -0.62 10.28 1.81
C PRO A 281 0.19 9.31 2.68
N LEU A 282 1.53 9.37 2.66
CA LEU A 282 2.34 8.35 3.36
C LEU A 282 2.28 8.52 4.88
N THR A 283 2.38 9.76 5.36
CA THR A 283 2.16 10.09 6.78
C THR A 283 0.76 9.72 7.24
N HIS A 284 -0.27 9.91 6.39
CA HIS A 284 -1.62 9.45 6.67
C HIS A 284 -1.70 7.93 6.84
N TYR A 285 -1.14 7.13 5.91
CA TYR A 285 -1.16 5.67 6.02
C TYR A 285 -0.39 5.16 7.23
N VAL A 286 0.72 5.81 7.59
CA VAL A 286 1.46 5.54 8.84
C VAL A 286 0.56 5.77 10.05
N ALA A 287 -0.15 6.89 10.10
CA ALA A 287 -1.08 7.19 11.19
C ALA A 287 -2.19 6.14 11.30
N GLU A 288 -2.85 5.78 10.19
CA GLU A 288 -3.92 4.79 10.20
C GLU A 288 -3.47 3.42 10.75
N LEU A 289 -2.27 2.97 10.38
CA LEU A 289 -1.70 1.72 10.90
C LEU A 289 -1.33 1.79 12.38
N ILE A 290 -0.72 2.89 12.82
CA ILE A 290 -0.42 3.09 14.25
C ILE A 290 -1.73 3.09 15.05
N ARG A 291 -2.77 3.78 14.58
CA ARG A 291 -4.09 3.80 15.21
C ARG A 291 -4.75 2.42 15.27
N ALA A 292 -4.63 1.62 14.20
CA ALA A 292 -5.13 0.25 14.21
C ALA A 292 -4.40 -0.63 15.25
N ILE A 293 -3.09 -0.44 15.44
CA ILE A 293 -2.33 -1.13 16.48
C ILE A 293 -2.75 -0.64 17.88
N GLU A 294 -2.93 0.66 18.08
CA GLU A 294 -3.41 1.24 19.35
C GLU A 294 -4.79 0.69 19.75
N ARG A 295 -5.68 0.46 18.77
CA ARG A 295 -7.01 -0.14 18.99
C ARG A 295 -6.97 -1.67 19.17
N GLY A 296 -5.81 -2.31 19.00
CA GLY A 296 -5.65 -3.75 19.10
C GLY A 296 -6.18 -4.54 17.90
N GLU A 297 -6.48 -3.86 16.78
CA GLU A 297 -6.91 -4.48 15.52
C GLU A 297 -5.73 -5.16 14.81
N ARG A 298 -4.51 -4.68 15.08
CA ARG A 298 -3.24 -5.17 14.54
C ARG A 298 -2.19 -5.27 15.65
N THR A 299 -1.10 -5.99 15.38
CA THR A 299 0.12 -6.00 16.20
C THR A 299 1.26 -5.40 15.39
N CYS A 300 2.35 -4.97 16.03
CA CYS A 300 3.58 -4.65 15.31
C CYS A 300 4.14 -5.92 14.66
N GLU A 301 4.30 -5.92 13.34
CA GLU A 301 4.85 -7.01 12.54
C GLU A 301 5.32 -6.51 11.17
N VAL A 302 6.29 -7.20 10.56
CA VAL A 302 6.85 -6.87 9.24
C VAL A 302 5.78 -6.67 8.17
N ALA A 303 4.68 -7.44 8.19
CA ALA A 303 3.59 -7.31 7.24
C ALA A 303 2.95 -5.91 7.19
N ASN A 304 2.95 -5.14 8.29
CA ASN A 304 2.46 -3.75 8.25
C ASN A 304 3.44 -2.82 7.53
N LEU A 305 4.75 -3.07 7.66
CA LEU A 305 5.77 -2.29 6.98
C LEU A 305 5.83 -2.62 5.49
N ASP A 306 5.60 -3.90 5.13
CA ASP A 306 5.40 -4.31 3.74
C ASP A 306 4.21 -3.59 3.10
N LEU A 307 3.10 -3.46 3.85
CA LEU A 307 1.93 -2.70 3.40
C LEU A 307 2.24 -1.20 3.20
N LEU A 308 2.98 -0.57 4.12
CA LEU A 308 3.45 0.82 3.92
C LEU A 308 4.32 0.97 2.67
N ALA A 309 5.22 0.02 2.43
CA ALA A 309 6.04 0.00 1.23
C ALA A 309 5.19 -0.20 -0.04
N THR A 310 4.11 -0.99 0.03
CA THR A 310 3.12 -1.10 -1.04
C THR A 310 2.39 0.22 -1.27
N TYR A 311 1.99 0.96 -0.23
CA TYR A 311 1.39 2.28 -0.41
C TYR A 311 2.36 3.27 -1.06
N GLU A 312 3.65 3.25 -0.70
CA GLU A 312 4.67 4.05 -1.39
C GLU A 312 4.74 3.72 -2.88
N ARG A 313 4.81 2.42 -3.23
CA ARG A 313 4.81 2.00 -4.63
C ARG A 313 3.52 2.41 -5.34
N MET A 314 2.38 2.34 -4.67
CA MET A 314 1.08 2.74 -5.22
C MET A 314 1.06 4.25 -5.52
N GLU A 315 1.52 5.10 -4.61
CA GLU A 315 1.61 6.54 -4.82
C GLU A 315 2.60 6.89 -5.95
N ARG A 316 3.77 6.24 -5.97
CA ARG A 316 4.83 6.52 -6.96
C ARG A 316 4.57 5.93 -8.35
N LEU A 317 3.96 4.75 -8.44
CA LEU A 317 3.82 3.98 -9.68
C LEU A 317 2.35 3.78 -10.07
N GLY A 318 1.48 3.42 -9.12
CA GLY A 318 0.07 3.10 -9.41
C GLY A 318 -0.79 4.31 -9.77
N ARG A 319 -0.70 5.41 -9.02
CA ARG A 319 -1.50 6.63 -9.29
C ARG A 319 -1.14 7.30 -10.62
N PRO A 320 0.15 7.46 -11.00
CA PRO A 320 0.49 8.00 -12.33
C PRO A 320 -0.07 7.18 -13.48
N LEU A 321 -0.28 5.87 -13.28
CA LEU A 321 -0.88 4.96 -14.25
C LEU A 321 -2.43 4.96 -14.21
N GLN A 322 -3.06 5.84 -13.43
CA GLN A 322 -4.52 5.93 -13.34
C GLN A 322 -5.17 4.60 -12.89
N ALA A 323 -4.43 3.78 -12.14
CA ALA A 323 -4.82 2.41 -11.79
C ALA A 323 -5.59 2.30 -10.46
N VAL A 324 -5.65 3.39 -9.68
CA VAL A 324 -6.18 3.44 -8.30
C VAL A 324 -7.51 4.19 -8.29
N SER A 325 -8.61 3.50 -7.99
CA SER A 325 -9.91 4.13 -7.72
C SER A 325 -9.97 4.62 -6.28
N ARG A 326 -9.71 3.71 -5.33
CA ARG A 326 -9.81 4.01 -3.89
C ARG A 326 -8.77 3.25 -3.09
N VAL A 327 -8.20 3.93 -2.09
CA VAL A 327 -7.26 3.32 -1.15
C VAL A 327 -7.99 2.90 0.12
N ILE A 328 -7.62 1.76 0.66
CA ILE A 328 -8.15 1.21 1.92
C ILE A 328 -7.01 1.29 2.94
N GLY A 329 -7.13 2.22 3.88
CA GLY A 329 -6.21 2.40 4.99
C GLY A 329 -6.30 1.29 6.02
N ALA A 330 -5.14 0.78 6.47
CA ALA A 330 -5.03 -0.26 7.50
C ALA A 330 -6.10 -1.39 7.38
N PRO A 331 -6.22 -2.07 6.21
CA PRO A 331 -7.34 -2.95 5.89
C PRO A 331 -7.54 -4.08 6.91
N ARG A 332 -8.77 -4.53 7.13
CA ARG A 332 -8.99 -5.69 8.03
C ARG A 332 -8.40 -6.96 7.41
N ARG A 333 -7.68 -7.77 8.20
CA ARG A 333 -7.18 -9.10 7.83
C ARG A 333 -7.14 -10.05 9.03
N ALA A 334 -7.17 -11.36 8.77
CA ALA A 334 -6.83 -12.36 9.78
C ALA A 334 -5.35 -12.25 10.19
N ARG A 335 -5.03 -12.66 11.42
CA ARG A 335 -3.65 -12.55 11.98
C ARG A 335 -2.66 -13.57 11.43
N THR A 336 -3.16 -14.58 10.73
CA THR A 336 -2.39 -15.67 10.14
C THR A 336 -3.15 -16.21 8.94
N GLY A 337 -2.44 -16.83 8.00
CA GLY A 337 -3.04 -17.54 6.88
C GLY A 337 -2.07 -17.66 5.72
N ALA A 338 -2.50 -18.34 4.65
CA ALA A 338 -1.64 -18.62 3.49
C ALA A 338 -1.18 -17.33 2.77
N LEU A 339 -1.92 -16.22 2.92
CA LEU A 339 -1.62 -14.94 2.29
C LEU A 339 -1.31 -13.85 3.32
N HIS A 340 -0.87 -14.22 4.53
CA HIS A 340 -0.62 -13.27 5.62
C HIS A 340 0.29 -12.12 5.17
N GLY A 341 -0.22 -10.89 5.22
CA GLY A 341 0.52 -9.67 4.84
C GLY A 341 0.66 -9.44 3.34
N MET A 342 0.14 -10.32 2.48
CA MET A 342 0.17 -10.10 1.04
C MET A 342 -0.79 -8.97 0.66
N SER A 343 -0.27 -7.88 0.12
CA SER A 343 -1.09 -6.79 -0.43
C SER A 343 -1.74 -7.24 -1.75
N ILE A 344 -3.07 -7.17 -1.82
CA ILE A 344 -3.86 -7.57 -2.99
C ILE A 344 -4.79 -6.43 -3.40
N ALA A 345 -4.77 -6.08 -4.69
CA ALA A 345 -5.72 -5.15 -5.27
C ALA A 345 -7.00 -5.86 -5.71
N VAL A 346 -8.13 -5.17 -5.68
CA VAL A 346 -9.43 -5.73 -6.10
C VAL A 346 -10.08 -4.79 -7.10
N LYS A 347 -10.51 -5.31 -8.26
CA LYS A 347 -11.23 -4.50 -9.25
C LYS A 347 -12.48 -3.86 -8.65
N ASP A 348 -12.70 -2.58 -8.92
CA ASP A 348 -13.77 -1.75 -8.33
C ASP A 348 -15.19 -2.05 -8.88
N MET A 349 -15.50 -3.33 -9.06
CA MET A 349 -16.86 -3.87 -9.28
C MET A 349 -17.17 -5.05 -8.35
N ILE A 350 -16.27 -5.30 -7.40
CA ILE A 350 -16.35 -6.36 -6.39
C ILE A 350 -16.58 -5.67 -5.04
N ASP A 351 -17.61 -6.07 -4.31
CA ASP A 351 -17.95 -5.48 -3.02
C ASP A 351 -16.81 -5.57 -2.01
N VAL A 352 -16.48 -4.43 -1.42
CA VAL A 352 -15.66 -4.33 -0.21
C VAL A 352 -16.44 -3.54 0.83
N GLU A 353 -16.69 -4.17 1.99
CA GLU A 353 -17.46 -3.58 3.08
C GLU A 353 -16.92 -2.20 3.47
N GLY A 354 -17.81 -1.22 3.55
CA GLY A 354 -17.49 0.17 3.92
C GLY A 354 -17.13 1.07 2.74
N TYR A 355 -17.06 0.53 1.51
CA TYR A 355 -16.73 1.29 0.31
C TYR A 355 -17.82 1.15 -0.77
N PRO A 356 -18.15 2.24 -1.49
CA PRO A 356 -19.04 2.15 -2.65
C PRO A 356 -18.42 1.25 -3.72
N ARG A 357 -19.26 0.47 -4.41
CA ARG A 357 -18.84 -0.32 -5.56
C ARG A 357 -18.84 0.59 -6.78
N GLY A 358 -17.67 0.97 -7.27
CA GLY A 358 -17.56 2.06 -8.24
C GLY A 358 -18.01 1.75 -9.67
N ASN A 359 -17.93 0.49 -10.10
CA ASN A 359 -18.26 0.02 -11.45
C ASN A 359 -17.63 0.83 -12.61
N GLY A 360 -16.56 1.60 -12.34
CA GLY A 360 -15.96 2.51 -13.33
C GLY A 360 -16.89 3.67 -13.71
N ASN A 361 -17.81 4.04 -12.81
CA ASN A 361 -18.84 5.04 -13.02
C ASN A 361 -18.83 6.07 -11.86
N PRO A 362 -18.73 7.39 -12.12
CA PRO A 362 -18.64 8.40 -11.07
C PRO A 362 -19.85 8.45 -10.11
N LEU A 363 -21.05 8.13 -10.59
CA LEU A 363 -22.27 8.13 -9.76
C LEU A 363 -22.25 6.96 -8.78
N ASP A 364 -21.83 5.79 -9.23
CA ASP A 364 -21.69 4.59 -8.38
C ASP A 364 -20.53 4.76 -7.37
N MET A 365 -19.43 5.40 -7.78
CA MET A 365 -18.32 5.75 -6.87
C MET A 365 -18.72 6.70 -5.74
N ALA A 366 -19.75 7.53 -5.98
CA ALA A 366 -20.38 8.42 -4.99
C ALA A 366 -21.61 7.80 -4.30
N GLY A 367 -21.94 6.55 -4.64
CA GLY A 367 -23.07 5.81 -4.09
C GLY A 367 -22.89 5.40 -2.62
N PRO A 368 -23.90 4.71 -2.04
CA PRO A 368 -23.79 4.18 -0.70
C PRO A 368 -22.71 3.08 -0.62
N PRO A 369 -22.00 2.94 0.52
CA PRO A 369 -21.01 1.89 0.70
C PRO A 369 -21.65 0.50 0.75
N ALA A 370 -20.91 -0.51 0.27
CA ALA A 370 -21.30 -1.90 0.38
C ALA A 370 -21.43 -2.30 1.86
N SER A 371 -22.51 -3.02 2.19
CA SER A 371 -22.83 -3.44 3.56
C SER A 371 -22.07 -4.68 4.02
N ARG A 372 -21.42 -5.40 3.11
CA ARG A 372 -20.61 -6.59 3.35
C ARG A 372 -19.59 -6.78 2.25
N ASP A 373 -18.54 -7.52 2.54
CA ASP A 373 -17.57 -7.96 1.54
C ASP A 373 -18.20 -8.96 0.56
N ALA A 374 -17.72 -8.96 -0.68
CA ALA A 374 -17.90 -10.09 -1.60
C ALA A 374 -17.30 -11.38 -1.01
N ALA A 375 -17.78 -12.54 -1.46
CA ALA A 375 -17.28 -13.83 -0.97
C ALA A 375 -15.76 -13.99 -1.17
N VAL A 376 -15.25 -13.52 -2.31
CA VAL A 376 -13.81 -13.53 -2.63
C VAL A 376 -12.99 -12.62 -1.73
N VAL A 377 -13.50 -11.44 -1.36
CA VAL A 377 -12.83 -10.50 -0.45
C VAL A 377 -12.81 -11.06 0.97
N THR A 378 -13.90 -11.70 1.39
CA THR A 378 -13.98 -12.42 2.67
C THR A 378 -12.92 -13.52 2.74
N ALA A 379 -12.75 -14.32 1.68
CA ALA A 379 -11.75 -15.38 1.61
C ALA A 379 -10.32 -14.83 1.70
N LEU A 380 -10.01 -13.76 0.97
CA LEU A 380 -8.69 -13.10 1.01
C LEU A 380 -8.37 -12.59 2.42
N ARG A 381 -9.28 -11.83 3.04
CA ARG A 381 -9.10 -11.32 4.41
C ARG A 381 -8.96 -12.46 5.42
N GLY A 382 -9.76 -13.52 5.28
CA GLY A 382 -9.68 -14.73 6.11
C GLY A 382 -8.36 -15.48 5.99
N ALA A 383 -7.70 -15.40 4.84
CA ALA A 383 -6.36 -15.95 4.60
C ALA A 383 -5.22 -15.01 4.99
N GLY A 384 -5.53 -13.85 5.58
CA GLY A 384 -4.54 -12.87 6.08
C GLY A 384 -4.06 -11.84 5.06
N ALA A 385 -4.68 -11.75 3.87
CA ALA A 385 -4.28 -10.77 2.87
C ALA A 385 -4.73 -9.34 3.22
N ASP A 386 -3.93 -8.35 2.84
CA ASP A 386 -4.27 -6.93 2.89
C ASP A 386 -4.95 -6.51 1.59
N VAL A 387 -6.29 -6.48 1.59
CA VAL A 387 -7.06 -5.88 0.50
C VAL A 387 -6.97 -4.35 0.64
N PHE A 388 -5.96 -3.76 0.00
CA PHE A 388 -5.51 -2.40 0.28
C PHE A 388 -5.99 -1.34 -0.72
N VAL A 389 -6.50 -1.77 -1.89
CA VAL A 389 -6.89 -0.85 -2.96
C VAL A 389 -8.01 -1.41 -3.83
N LEU A 390 -8.91 -0.53 -4.25
CA LEU A 390 -9.87 -0.75 -5.33
C LEU A 390 -9.25 -0.24 -6.64
N ALA A 391 -9.10 -1.13 -7.62
CA ALA A 391 -8.44 -0.85 -8.89
C ALA A 391 -9.44 -0.35 -9.94
N THR A 392 -9.01 0.59 -10.79
CA THR A 392 -9.84 1.14 -11.88
C THR A 392 -10.16 0.08 -12.95
N LEU A 393 -11.25 0.33 -13.67
CA LEU A 393 -11.81 -0.56 -14.67
C LEU A 393 -12.50 0.22 -15.79
N LEU A 394 -12.74 -0.45 -16.91
CA LEU A 394 -13.71 0.01 -17.90
C LEU A 394 -15.13 -0.15 -17.32
N GLU A 395 -15.99 0.82 -17.62
CA GLU A 395 -17.29 1.00 -17.00
C GLU A 395 -18.17 -0.25 -17.14
N TYR A 396 -18.72 -0.75 -16.02
CA TYR A 396 -19.49 -2.00 -15.91
C TYR A 396 -18.87 -3.23 -16.58
N ALA A 397 -17.56 -3.23 -16.77
CA ALA A 397 -16.85 -4.23 -17.58
C ALA A 397 -17.31 -4.32 -19.05
N ALA A 398 -17.97 -3.27 -19.57
CA ALA A 398 -18.65 -3.27 -20.86
C ALA A 398 -17.78 -2.75 -22.03
N GLY A 399 -16.45 -2.87 -21.92
CA GLY A 399 -15.53 -2.60 -23.02
C GLY A 399 -15.24 -1.13 -23.34
N ALA A 400 -15.62 -0.18 -22.48
CA ALA A 400 -15.28 1.23 -22.66
C ALA A 400 -15.10 1.98 -21.32
N PRO A 401 -14.21 2.99 -21.24
CA PRO A 401 -14.12 3.86 -20.08
C PRO A 401 -15.31 4.83 -20.02
N HIS A 402 -15.65 5.31 -18.82
CA HIS A 402 -16.58 6.42 -18.67
C HIS A 402 -15.94 7.73 -19.18
N ASP A 403 -16.72 8.63 -19.78
CA ASP A 403 -16.21 9.88 -20.37
C ASP A 403 -15.48 10.81 -19.36
N ASP A 404 -15.82 10.68 -18.09
CA ASP A 404 -15.32 11.51 -16.98
C ASP A 404 -14.20 10.83 -16.17
N LEU A 405 -13.84 9.60 -16.51
CA LEU A 405 -12.80 8.85 -15.82
C LEU A 405 -11.71 8.43 -16.81
N PRO A 406 -10.43 8.60 -16.45
CA PRO A 406 -9.37 8.08 -17.28
C PRO A 406 -9.32 6.55 -17.23
N GLU A 407 -8.87 5.92 -18.31
CA GLU A 407 -8.50 4.51 -18.30
C GLU A 407 -7.11 4.28 -17.70
N ALA A 408 -6.86 3.08 -17.18
CA ALA A 408 -5.54 2.73 -16.67
C ALA A 408 -4.51 2.66 -17.81
N ARG A 409 -3.29 3.14 -17.54
CA ARG A 409 -2.19 3.18 -18.50
C ARG A 409 -1.22 2.01 -18.30
N ASN A 410 -0.62 1.59 -19.40
CA ASN A 410 0.30 0.47 -19.42
C ASN A 410 1.58 0.81 -18.62
N PRO A 411 2.04 -0.07 -17.71
CA PRO A 411 3.21 0.21 -16.86
C PRO A 411 4.53 0.28 -17.62
N VAL A 412 4.63 -0.34 -18.80
CA VAL A 412 5.84 -0.31 -19.65
C VAL A 412 5.82 0.89 -20.60
N ARG A 413 4.64 1.24 -21.10
CA ARG A 413 4.41 2.33 -22.06
C ARG A 413 3.20 3.15 -21.64
N PRO A 414 3.35 4.16 -20.76
CA PRO A 414 2.21 4.91 -20.21
C PRO A 414 1.39 5.71 -21.25
N ASP A 415 1.86 5.80 -22.49
CA ASP A 415 1.13 6.31 -23.65
C ASP A 415 0.17 5.28 -24.29
N CYS A 416 0.17 4.04 -23.81
CA CYS A 416 -0.73 2.96 -24.22
C CYS A 416 -1.72 2.58 -23.10
N THR A 417 -2.85 2.00 -23.48
CA THR A 417 -3.81 1.43 -22.54
C THR A 417 -3.24 0.22 -21.83
N ALA A 418 -3.62 0.04 -20.55
CA ALA A 418 -3.40 -1.21 -19.82
C ALA A 418 -4.29 -2.35 -20.34
N GLY A 419 -5.24 -2.08 -21.24
CA GLY A 419 -6.28 -3.00 -21.68
C GLY A 419 -7.41 -3.08 -20.67
N GLY A 420 -8.46 -3.84 -21.00
CA GLY A 420 -9.66 -3.86 -20.18
C GLY A 420 -10.44 -5.16 -20.16
N SER A 421 -11.44 -5.25 -19.28
CA SER A 421 -11.87 -4.21 -18.35
C SER A 421 -11.11 -4.15 -17.03
N SER A 422 -10.22 -5.10 -16.72
CA SER A 422 -9.45 -5.13 -15.46
C SER A 422 -8.09 -4.39 -15.57
N GLY A 423 -8.07 -3.24 -16.23
CA GLY A 423 -6.84 -2.51 -16.56
C GLY A 423 -6.07 -2.02 -15.33
N GLY A 424 -6.75 -1.45 -14.33
CA GLY A 424 -6.11 -1.01 -13.10
C GLY A 424 -5.47 -2.17 -12.34
N SER A 425 -6.14 -3.33 -12.28
CA SER A 425 -5.60 -4.54 -11.64
C SER A 425 -4.32 -5.01 -12.34
N ALA A 426 -4.28 -5.04 -13.67
CA ALA A 426 -3.11 -5.45 -14.44
C ALA A 426 -1.96 -4.44 -14.31
N ALA A 427 -2.26 -3.14 -14.37
CA ALA A 427 -1.28 -2.07 -14.25
C ALA A 427 -0.61 -2.06 -12.87
N LEU A 428 -1.36 -2.26 -11.78
CA LEU A 428 -0.80 -2.34 -10.43
C LEU A 428 0.14 -3.53 -10.26
N VAL A 429 -0.19 -4.70 -10.81
CA VAL A 429 0.68 -5.88 -10.77
C VAL A 429 1.90 -5.67 -11.68
N GLY A 430 1.69 -5.20 -12.92
CA GLY A 430 2.76 -5.01 -13.91
C GLY A 430 3.76 -3.92 -13.54
N ALA A 431 3.32 -2.91 -12.76
CA ALA A 431 4.20 -1.91 -12.17
C ALA A 431 4.95 -2.40 -10.92
N GLY A 432 4.64 -3.61 -10.42
CA GLY A 432 5.22 -4.15 -9.19
C GLY A 432 4.71 -3.49 -7.91
N VAL A 433 3.54 -2.85 -7.93
CA VAL A 433 2.93 -2.27 -6.72
C VAL A 433 2.52 -3.37 -5.76
N CYS A 434 1.84 -4.40 -6.28
CA CYS A 434 1.38 -5.57 -5.55
C CYS A 434 1.64 -6.85 -6.36
N ARG A 435 1.68 -8.00 -5.68
CA ARG A 435 1.99 -9.28 -6.33
C ARG A 435 0.79 -9.90 -7.04
N ALA A 436 -0.42 -9.55 -6.61
CA ALA A 436 -1.66 -10.07 -7.18
C ALA A 436 -2.80 -9.06 -7.09
N ALA A 437 -3.75 -9.22 -8.00
CA ALA A 437 -4.99 -8.49 -8.03
C ALA A 437 -6.14 -9.39 -8.48
N LEU A 438 -7.36 -9.11 -8.00
CA LEU A 438 -8.57 -9.70 -8.55
C LEU A 438 -9.05 -8.90 -9.76
N GLY A 439 -9.57 -9.62 -10.76
CA GLY A 439 -10.25 -9.06 -11.92
C GLY A 439 -11.47 -9.90 -12.29
N THR A 440 -12.17 -9.47 -13.35
CA THR A 440 -13.28 -10.23 -13.93
C THR A 440 -13.08 -10.41 -15.43
N ASP A 441 -13.63 -11.48 -16.00
CA ASP A 441 -13.43 -11.86 -17.39
C ASP A 441 -14.73 -12.41 -18.02
N THR A 442 -15.36 -11.59 -18.87
CA THR A 442 -16.57 -11.94 -19.64
C THR A 442 -16.25 -12.33 -21.09
N GLY A 443 -15.23 -11.68 -21.69
CA GLY A 443 -14.75 -11.97 -23.04
C GLY A 443 -13.23 -11.85 -23.19
N GLY A 444 -12.49 -11.83 -22.08
CA GLY A 444 -11.04 -11.62 -22.05
C GLY A 444 -10.54 -10.64 -21.00
N SER A 445 -11.41 -10.08 -20.15
CA SER A 445 -11.07 -8.93 -19.30
C SER A 445 -10.09 -9.17 -18.15
N ILE A 446 -9.58 -10.39 -17.97
CA ILE A 446 -8.38 -10.69 -17.17
C ILE A 446 -7.17 -10.88 -18.09
N ARG A 447 -7.36 -11.63 -19.17
CA ARG A 447 -6.28 -12.09 -20.06
C ARG A 447 -5.75 -11.02 -21.00
N ILE A 448 -6.62 -10.16 -21.55
CA ILE A 448 -6.23 -9.03 -22.40
C ILE A 448 -5.34 -8.05 -21.62
N PRO A 449 -5.78 -7.49 -20.47
CA PRO A 449 -4.94 -6.54 -19.75
C PRO A 449 -3.70 -7.21 -19.14
N ALA A 450 -3.76 -8.49 -18.76
CA ALA A 450 -2.58 -9.23 -18.35
C ALA A 450 -1.55 -9.38 -19.48
N ALA A 451 -1.98 -9.66 -20.71
CA ALA A 451 -1.12 -9.73 -21.88
C ALA A 451 -0.45 -8.37 -22.18
N TYR A 452 -1.22 -7.28 -22.13
CA TYR A 452 -0.69 -5.92 -22.37
C TYR A 452 0.26 -5.45 -21.28
N CYS A 453 -0.04 -5.74 -20.01
CA CYS A 453 0.80 -5.30 -18.89
C CYS A 453 1.96 -6.26 -18.57
N GLY A 454 2.07 -7.38 -19.30
CA GLY A 454 3.17 -8.34 -19.11
C GLY A 454 3.09 -9.10 -17.79
N VAL A 455 1.90 -9.48 -17.37
CA VAL A 455 1.66 -10.24 -16.12
C VAL A 455 0.92 -11.55 -16.41
N VAL A 456 0.86 -12.43 -15.41
CA VAL A 456 0.04 -13.65 -15.49
C VAL A 456 -1.41 -13.28 -15.24
N GLY A 457 -2.33 -13.83 -16.03
CA GLY A 457 -3.77 -13.63 -15.83
C GLY A 457 -4.53 -14.94 -16.01
N ILE A 458 -5.19 -15.45 -14.96
CA ILE A 458 -5.97 -16.69 -14.99
C ILE A 458 -7.47 -16.43 -14.84
N LYS A 459 -8.22 -16.92 -15.84
CA LYS A 459 -9.67 -17.09 -15.80
C LYS A 459 -9.95 -18.57 -15.48
N PRO A 460 -10.43 -18.90 -14.26
CA PRO A 460 -10.68 -20.29 -13.89
C PRO A 460 -11.85 -20.90 -14.68
N THR A 461 -12.12 -22.18 -14.45
CA THR A 461 -13.34 -22.86 -14.92
C THR A 461 -14.57 -22.06 -14.48
N HIS A 462 -15.57 -21.93 -15.37
CA HIS A 462 -16.82 -21.22 -15.06
C HIS A 462 -17.49 -21.80 -13.81
N GLY A 463 -17.94 -20.91 -12.92
CA GLY A 463 -18.56 -21.29 -11.64
C GLY A 463 -17.62 -21.84 -10.57
N LEU A 464 -16.30 -21.91 -10.80
CA LEU A 464 -15.33 -22.37 -9.80
C LEU A 464 -15.11 -21.35 -8.67
N VAL A 465 -15.05 -20.06 -9.01
CA VAL A 465 -14.92 -18.95 -8.04
C VAL A 465 -16.29 -18.27 -7.90
N PRO A 466 -16.79 -18.03 -6.68
CA PRO A 466 -18.07 -17.35 -6.48
C PRO A 466 -18.08 -15.90 -6.99
N GLU A 467 -19.20 -15.48 -7.56
CA GLU A 467 -19.44 -14.12 -8.08
C GLU A 467 -20.35 -13.29 -7.14
N ASP A 468 -20.69 -13.82 -5.97
CA ASP A 468 -21.48 -13.09 -4.96
C ASP A 468 -20.80 -11.77 -4.55
N GLY A 469 -21.51 -10.67 -4.75
CA GLY A 469 -21.01 -9.31 -4.49
C GLY A 469 -20.25 -8.69 -5.66
N VAL A 470 -20.33 -9.28 -6.86
CA VAL A 470 -19.77 -8.73 -8.10
C VAL A 470 -20.91 -8.20 -8.98
N THR A 471 -20.73 -7.05 -9.64
CA THR A 471 -21.72 -6.55 -10.61
C THR A 471 -21.71 -7.43 -11.85
N PRO A 472 -22.84 -8.06 -12.24
CA PRO A 472 -22.89 -8.90 -13.43
C PRO A 472 -22.92 -8.04 -14.69
N LEU A 473 -22.43 -8.60 -15.79
CA LEU A 473 -22.63 -8.11 -17.15
C LEU A 473 -23.34 -9.18 -18.00
N SER A 474 -22.81 -10.40 -18.01
CA SER A 474 -23.40 -11.58 -18.65
C SER A 474 -23.13 -12.80 -17.77
N PRO A 475 -24.08 -13.20 -16.90
CA PRO A 475 -23.88 -14.32 -15.97
C PRO A 475 -23.48 -15.65 -16.64
N THR A 476 -23.82 -15.86 -17.91
CA THR A 476 -23.38 -17.05 -18.66
C THR A 476 -21.86 -17.06 -18.90
N PHE A 477 -21.21 -15.90 -18.93
CA PHE A 477 -19.82 -15.73 -19.33
C PHE A 477 -18.93 -15.03 -18.31
N ASP A 478 -19.50 -14.40 -17.29
CA ASP A 478 -18.76 -13.74 -16.22
C ASP A 478 -17.93 -14.76 -15.43
N HIS A 479 -16.73 -14.32 -15.03
CA HIS A 479 -15.82 -15.06 -14.18
C HIS A 479 -15.10 -14.07 -13.27
N VAL A 480 -14.80 -14.49 -12.04
CA VAL A 480 -13.75 -13.85 -11.23
C VAL A 480 -12.45 -14.64 -11.38
N GLY A 481 -11.32 -13.95 -11.47
CA GLY A 481 -10.01 -14.58 -11.55
C GLY A 481 -8.90 -13.67 -11.06
N VAL A 482 -7.66 -14.08 -11.33
CA VAL A 482 -6.45 -13.52 -10.71
C VAL A 482 -5.49 -12.98 -11.76
N LEU A 483 -4.97 -11.79 -11.52
CA LEU A 483 -3.79 -11.25 -12.19
C LEU A 483 -2.63 -11.30 -11.20
N ALA A 484 -1.45 -11.76 -11.60
CA ALA A 484 -0.32 -11.96 -10.69
C ALA A 484 1.05 -11.81 -11.36
N ASP A 485 2.07 -11.58 -10.53
CA ASP A 485 3.48 -11.46 -10.94
C ASP A 485 4.09 -12.76 -11.49
N SER A 486 3.45 -13.90 -11.21
CA SER A 486 3.94 -15.24 -11.56
C SER A 486 2.82 -16.28 -11.48
N VAL A 487 3.03 -17.44 -12.12
CA VAL A 487 2.10 -18.57 -12.03
C VAL A 487 1.97 -19.08 -10.59
N ALA A 488 3.05 -19.04 -9.81
CA ALA A 488 3.07 -19.44 -8.40
C ALA A 488 2.12 -18.58 -7.56
N THR A 489 2.23 -17.24 -7.67
CA THR A 489 1.35 -16.32 -6.94
C THR A 489 -0.10 -16.48 -7.40
N ALA A 490 -0.35 -16.65 -8.71
CA ALA A 490 -1.70 -16.90 -9.22
C ALA A 490 -2.34 -18.16 -8.60
N ALA A 491 -1.56 -19.25 -8.49
CA ALA A 491 -2.00 -20.50 -7.89
C ALA A 491 -2.28 -20.37 -6.38
N GLU A 492 -1.45 -19.63 -5.64
CA GLU A 492 -1.66 -19.37 -4.20
C GLU A 492 -2.97 -18.61 -3.95
N VAL A 493 -3.20 -17.52 -4.70
CA VAL A 493 -4.41 -16.70 -4.55
C VAL A 493 -5.65 -17.47 -5.00
N LEU A 494 -5.62 -18.12 -6.17
CA LEU A 494 -6.74 -18.93 -6.64
C LEU A 494 -7.05 -20.09 -5.67
N GLY A 495 -6.03 -20.65 -5.03
CA GLY A 495 -6.18 -21.67 -3.99
C GLY A 495 -7.04 -21.18 -2.82
N VAL A 496 -6.77 -19.97 -2.35
CA VAL A 496 -7.59 -19.33 -1.30
C VAL A 496 -9.03 -19.09 -1.77
N LEU A 497 -9.22 -18.56 -2.98
CA LEU A 497 -10.56 -18.25 -3.50
C LEU A 497 -11.43 -19.50 -3.68
N THR A 498 -10.81 -20.64 -4.00
CA THR A 498 -11.49 -21.90 -4.28
C THR A 498 -11.48 -22.89 -3.12
N GLY A 499 -10.77 -22.59 -2.03
CA GLY A 499 -10.52 -23.52 -0.93
C GLY A 499 -9.69 -24.74 -1.33
N ARG A 500 -8.82 -24.60 -2.34
CA ARG A 500 -7.98 -25.69 -2.89
C ARG A 500 -6.50 -25.40 -2.68
N THR A 501 -5.68 -26.45 -2.72
CA THR A 501 -4.23 -26.32 -2.82
C THR A 501 -3.80 -26.80 -4.21
N TYR A 502 -3.04 -25.97 -4.92
CA TYR A 502 -2.55 -26.28 -6.25
C TYR A 502 -1.06 -26.67 -6.18
N ASP A 503 -0.76 -27.94 -6.40
CA ASP A 503 0.63 -28.42 -6.50
C ASP A 503 1.18 -28.18 -7.91
N LEU A 504 2.17 -27.28 -8.01
CA LEU A 504 2.85 -26.93 -9.26
C LEU A 504 4.08 -27.81 -9.55
N THR A 505 4.43 -28.72 -8.64
CA THR A 505 5.70 -29.48 -8.69
C THR A 505 5.57 -30.84 -9.36
N ALA A 506 4.35 -31.36 -9.52
CA ALA A 506 4.12 -32.64 -10.18
C ALA A 506 4.51 -32.58 -11.67
N PRO A 507 5.40 -33.47 -12.15
CA PRO A 507 5.93 -33.39 -13.51
C PRO A 507 4.90 -33.80 -14.56
N LEU A 508 4.84 -33.05 -15.66
CA LEU A 508 4.16 -33.43 -16.91
C LEU A 508 5.24 -33.73 -17.94
N GLU A 509 5.77 -34.96 -17.96
CA GLU A 509 6.86 -35.34 -18.86
C GLU A 509 6.46 -36.49 -19.80
N PRO A 510 6.40 -36.25 -21.13
CA PRO A 510 6.58 -34.96 -21.79
C PRO A 510 5.34 -34.06 -21.63
N LEU A 511 5.55 -32.74 -21.60
CA LEU A 511 4.45 -31.77 -21.64
C LEU A 511 3.84 -31.76 -23.06
N ARG A 512 2.56 -32.08 -23.20
CA ARG A 512 1.86 -32.16 -24.48
C ARG A 512 1.05 -30.90 -24.73
N VAL A 513 1.51 -30.11 -25.70
CA VAL A 513 0.96 -28.78 -26.03
C VAL A 513 0.25 -28.84 -27.37
N GLY A 514 -1.02 -28.46 -27.41
CA GLY A 514 -1.79 -28.30 -28.64
C GLY A 514 -1.60 -26.91 -29.23
N LEU A 515 -0.91 -26.78 -30.36
CA LEU A 515 -0.77 -25.50 -31.06
C LEU A 515 -1.97 -25.24 -31.97
N LEU A 516 -2.69 -24.14 -31.72
CA LEU A 516 -3.80 -23.69 -32.57
C LEU A 516 -3.26 -22.99 -33.82
N VAL A 517 -3.01 -23.77 -34.88
CA VAL A 517 -2.31 -23.28 -36.08
C VAL A 517 -3.15 -22.31 -36.90
N ASP A 518 -4.48 -22.42 -36.85
CA ASP A 518 -5.42 -21.52 -37.50
C ASP A 518 -5.35 -20.09 -36.92
N GLN A 519 -5.11 -19.96 -35.61
CA GLN A 519 -4.94 -18.64 -34.97
C GLN A 519 -3.64 -17.96 -35.42
N LEU A 520 -2.56 -18.72 -35.66
CA LEU A 520 -1.29 -18.18 -36.15
C LEU A 520 -1.35 -17.70 -37.60
N VAL A 521 -2.33 -18.13 -38.38
CA VAL A 521 -2.52 -17.70 -39.77
C VAL A 521 -3.72 -16.76 -39.92
N ASP A 522 -4.37 -16.38 -38.82
CA ASP A 522 -5.46 -15.41 -38.84
C ASP A 522 -4.94 -14.07 -39.38
N PRO A 523 -5.56 -13.49 -40.42
CA PRO A 523 -5.10 -12.24 -41.02
C PRO A 523 -5.19 -11.05 -40.07
N ARG A 524 -5.97 -11.14 -38.99
CA ARG A 524 -6.12 -10.09 -37.98
C ARG A 524 -5.02 -10.11 -36.92
N LEU A 525 -4.25 -11.20 -36.82
CA LEU A 525 -3.11 -11.28 -35.91
C LEU A 525 -1.92 -10.50 -36.48
N ASP A 526 -1.46 -9.51 -35.71
CA ASP A 526 -0.25 -8.74 -35.97
C ASP A 526 0.93 -9.69 -36.29
N PRO A 527 1.60 -9.51 -37.44
CA PRO A 527 2.74 -10.34 -37.83
C PRO A 527 3.86 -10.42 -36.77
N GLU A 528 4.13 -9.34 -36.04
CA GLU A 528 5.15 -9.34 -35.00
C GLU A 528 4.75 -10.22 -33.81
N LEU A 529 3.50 -10.10 -33.34
CA LEU A 529 2.98 -10.95 -32.26
C LEU A 529 2.95 -12.43 -32.70
N ARG A 530 2.61 -12.69 -33.95
CA ARG A 530 2.66 -14.04 -34.54
C ARG A 530 4.07 -14.63 -34.49
N ASP A 531 5.07 -13.86 -34.88
CA ASP A 531 6.46 -14.32 -34.91
C ASP A 531 7.01 -14.52 -33.50
N ILE A 532 6.66 -13.65 -32.55
CA ILE A 532 6.99 -13.82 -31.12
C ILE A 532 6.31 -15.07 -30.55
N THR A 533 5.03 -15.28 -30.86
CA THR A 533 4.27 -16.48 -30.44
C THR A 533 4.91 -17.76 -30.98
N ARG A 534 5.28 -17.77 -32.27
CA ARG A 534 6.00 -18.89 -32.90
C ARG A 534 7.34 -19.14 -32.22
N ALA A 535 8.14 -18.09 -31.99
CA ALA A 535 9.43 -18.21 -31.31
C ALA A 535 9.27 -18.78 -29.89
N ALA A 536 8.23 -18.37 -29.16
CA ALA A 536 7.93 -18.92 -27.86
C ALA A 536 7.61 -20.42 -27.93
N VAL A 537 6.76 -20.85 -28.87
CA VAL A 537 6.44 -22.27 -29.09
C VAL A 537 7.67 -23.09 -29.50
N GLU A 538 8.57 -22.53 -30.32
CA GLU A 538 9.84 -23.19 -30.66
C GLU A 538 10.75 -23.36 -29.44
N ARG A 539 10.79 -22.39 -28.51
CA ARG A 539 11.51 -22.56 -27.23
C ARG A 539 10.92 -23.70 -26.40
N LEU A 540 9.59 -23.83 -26.34
CA LEU A 540 8.95 -24.96 -25.66
C LEU A 540 9.35 -26.30 -26.29
N ARG A 541 9.36 -26.38 -27.63
CA ARG A 541 9.82 -27.58 -28.35
C ARG A 541 11.28 -27.89 -28.04
N ALA A 542 12.15 -26.89 -28.07
CA ALA A 542 13.57 -27.04 -27.76
C ALA A 542 13.82 -27.49 -26.31
N ALA A 543 12.95 -27.07 -25.38
CA ALA A 543 12.97 -27.47 -23.97
C ALA A 543 12.30 -28.84 -23.70
N GLY A 544 11.86 -29.56 -24.74
CA GLY A 544 11.36 -30.94 -24.64
C GLY A 544 9.84 -31.08 -24.60
N ALA A 545 9.07 -30.01 -24.80
CA ALA A 545 7.61 -30.11 -24.94
C ALA A 545 7.23 -30.78 -26.29
N GLN A 546 6.21 -31.63 -26.26
CA GLN A 546 5.61 -32.23 -27.44
C GLN A 546 4.53 -31.30 -28.01
N ILE A 547 4.86 -30.64 -29.12
CA ILE A 547 3.93 -29.75 -29.82
C ILE A 547 3.10 -30.57 -30.81
N VAL A 548 1.78 -30.53 -30.66
CA VAL A 548 0.81 -31.20 -31.54
C VAL A 548 -0.07 -30.14 -32.17
N GLU A 549 -0.12 -30.08 -33.50
CA GLU A 549 -0.99 -29.12 -34.18
C GLU A 549 -2.47 -29.47 -33.98
N ARG A 550 -3.30 -28.45 -33.82
CA ARG A 550 -4.76 -28.53 -33.65
C ARG A 550 -5.41 -27.50 -34.54
N ASP A 551 -6.49 -27.92 -35.19
CA ASP A 551 -7.37 -27.04 -35.96
C ASP A 551 -8.45 -26.48 -35.03
N GLY A 552 -8.25 -25.25 -34.57
CA GLY A 552 -9.09 -24.55 -33.62
C GLY A 552 -10.28 -23.83 -34.22
N ARG A 553 -10.64 -24.03 -35.50
CA ARG A 553 -11.69 -23.24 -36.18
C ARG A 553 -13.05 -23.28 -35.47
N CYS A 554 -13.35 -24.34 -34.73
CA CYS A 554 -14.56 -24.38 -33.89
C CYS A 554 -14.58 -23.31 -32.79
N LEU A 555 -13.42 -22.90 -32.26
CA LEU A 555 -13.29 -21.80 -31.30
C LEU A 555 -13.67 -20.46 -31.93
N ALA A 556 -13.29 -20.22 -33.18
CA ALA A 556 -13.68 -19.02 -33.92
C ALA A 556 -15.18 -19.00 -34.28
N GLN A 557 -15.85 -20.14 -34.32
CA GLN A 557 -17.31 -20.22 -34.45
C GLN A 557 -18.00 -19.97 -33.09
N LEU A 558 -17.44 -20.53 -32.01
CA LEU A 558 -17.92 -20.30 -30.65
C LEU A 558 -17.81 -18.82 -30.24
N GLU A 559 -16.73 -18.16 -30.61
CA GLU A 559 -16.53 -16.72 -30.34
C GLU A 559 -17.70 -15.88 -30.85
N LYS A 560 -18.19 -16.15 -32.07
CA LYS A 560 -19.33 -15.45 -32.66
C LYS A 560 -20.64 -15.63 -31.88
N CYS A 561 -20.75 -16.66 -31.06
CA CYS A 561 -21.92 -16.87 -30.21
C CYS A 561 -21.96 -15.91 -29.02
N LEU A 562 -20.83 -15.28 -28.65
CA LEU A 562 -20.72 -14.43 -27.47
C LEU A 562 -21.62 -13.19 -27.58
N GLY A 563 -21.55 -12.48 -28.70
CA GLY A 563 -22.22 -11.17 -28.86
C GLY A 563 -23.71 -11.20 -28.57
N ASP A 564 -24.46 -12.09 -29.24
CA ASP A 564 -25.92 -12.16 -29.09
C ASP A 564 -26.34 -12.57 -27.66
N ILE A 565 -25.61 -13.51 -27.05
CA ILE A 565 -25.90 -13.99 -25.69
C ILE A 565 -25.56 -12.90 -24.66
N LEU A 566 -24.39 -12.26 -24.80
CA LEU A 566 -23.92 -11.20 -23.92
C LEU A 566 -24.85 -10.00 -23.97
N LEU A 567 -25.22 -9.54 -25.17
CA LEU A 567 -26.10 -8.37 -25.32
C LEU A 567 -27.48 -8.63 -24.71
N GLU A 568 -28.08 -9.80 -24.96
CA GLU A 568 -29.35 -10.18 -24.33
C GLU A 568 -29.26 -10.08 -22.79
N GLU A 569 -28.23 -10.68 -22.20
CA GLU A 569 -28.05 -10.73 -20.73
C GLU A 569 -27.68 -9.36 -20.15
N ALA A 570 -26.83 -8.60 -20.81
CA ALA A 570 -26.50 -7.23 -20.41
C ALA A 570 -27.74 -6.34 -20.39
N TRP A 571 -28.67 -6.51 -21.35
CA TRP A 571 -29.95 -5.80 -21.33
C TRP A 571 -30.88 -6.26 -20.20
N GLN A 572 -30.87 -7.56 -19.86
CA GLN A 572 -31.62 -8.07 -18.71
C GLN A 572 -31.11 -7.47 -17.39
N VAL A 573 -29.79 -7.32 -17.25
CA VAL A 573 -29.15 -6.73 -16.07
C VAL A 573 -29.38 -5.21 -16.00
N HIS A 574 -29.04 -4.49 -17.07
CA HIS A 574 -28.94 -3.03 -17.05
C HIS A 574 -30.13 -2.28 -17.66
N GLY A 575 -30.96 -2.95 -18.47
CA GLY A 575 -31.99 -2.30 -19.29
C GLY A 575 -33.09 -1.60 -18.50
N THR A 576 -33.33 -1.97 -17.24
CA THR A 576 -34.23 -1.21 -16.36
C THR A 576 -33.65 0.15 -16.02
N GLN A 577 -32.37 0.20 -15.63
CA GLN A 577 -31.67 1.45 -15.34
C GLN A 577 -31.53 2.32 -16.58
N VAL A 578 -31.16 1.74 -17.74
CA VAL A 578 -31.05 2.48 -19.00
C VAL A 578 -32.36 3.17 -19.39
N ARG A 579 -33.52 2.54 -19.14
CA ARG A 579 -34.83 3.16 -19.40
C ARG A 579 -35.20 4.24 -18.39
N ALA A 580 -34.85 4.05 -17.12
CA ALA A 580 -35.19 4.96 -16.05
C ALA A 580 -34.32 6.21 -16.05
N ASP A 581 -33.01 6.04 -16.23
CA ASP A 581 -32.01 7.08 -16.22
C ASP A 581 -30.85 6.74 -17.17
N PRO A 582 -30.99 7.01 -18.49
CA PRO A 582 -29.92 6.75 -19.45
C PRO A 582 -28.68 7.62 -19.19
N GLY A 583 -28.83 8.77 -18.52
CA GLY A 583 -27.71 9.65 -18.16
C GLY A 583 -26.81 9.08 -17.07
N HIS A 584 -27.20 7.95 -16.47
CA HIS A 584 -26.38 7.24 -15.49
C HIS A 584 -25.09 6.69 -16.09
N TYR A 585 -25.10 6.29 -17.36
CA TYR A 585 -23.97 5.62 -18.02
C TYR A 585 -23.14 6.56 -18.89
N GLY A 586 -21.85 6.27 -19.03
CA GLY A 586 -20.98 6.93 -20.01
C GLY A 586 -21.47 6.68 -21.45
N ARG A 587 -21.12 7.56 -22.39
CA ARG A 587 -21.70 7.54 -23.75
C ARG A 587 -21.44 6.24 -24.52
N ALA A 588 -20.25 5.66 -24.39
CA ALA A 588 -19.88 4.44 -25.08
C ALA A 588 -20.62 3.22 -24.50
N THR A 589 -20.62 3.09 -23.17
CA THR A 589 -21.36 2.06 -22.42
C THR A 589 -22.86 2.14 -22.70
N LEU A 590 -23.44 3.34 -22.63
CA LEU A 590 -24.86 3.56 -22.93
C LEU A 590 -25.21 3.10 -24.35
N ARG A 591 -24.35 3.41 -25.33
CA ARG A 591 -24.57 3.01 -26.73
C ARG A 591 -24.61 1.50 -26.88
N LEU A 592 -23.68 0.78 -26.26
CA LEU A 592 -23.67 -0.68 -26.23
C LEU A 592 -24.93 -1.23 -25.55
N LEU A 593 -25.31 -0.71 -24.39
CA LEU A 593 -26.51 -1.17 -23.69
C LEU A 593 -27.79 -0.84 -24.48
N GLN A 594 -27.84 0.26 -25.22
CA GLN A 594 -28.96 0.59 -26.10
C GLN A 594 -29.03 -0.31 -27.33
N SER A 595 -27.91 -0.73 -27.92
CA SER A 595 -27.93 -1.72 -29.00
C SER A 595 -28.42 -3.08 -28.51
N ALA A 596 -28.07 -3.43 -27.27
CA ALA A 596 -28.56 -4.63 -26.58
C ALA A 596 -30.09 -4.66 -26.39
N ALA A 597 -30.75 -3.50 -26.35
CA ALA A 597 -32.21 -3.41 -26.23
C ALA A 597 -32.98 -4.09 -27.37
N ALA A 598 -32.33 -4.22 -28.53
CA ALA A 598 -32.90 -4.85 -29.72
C ALA A 598 -32.69 -6.37 -29.76
N VAL A 599 -32.02 -6.97 -28.76
CA VAL A 599 -31.73 -8.41 -28.69
C VAL A 599 -32.71 -9.08 -27.73
N THR A 600 -33.55 -9.93 -28.28
CA THR A 600 -34.57 -10.74 -27.58
C THR A 600 -34.08 -12.17 -27.36
N PRO A 601 -34.68 -12.92 -26.42
CA PRO A 601 -34.38 -14.34 -26.26
C PRO A 601 -34.54 -15.16 -27.56
N GLU A 602 -35.49 -14.78 -28.42
CA GLU A 602 -35.68 -15.40 -29.73
C GLU A 602 -34.51 -15.12 -30.70
N GLN A 603 -33.89 -13.95 -30.61
CA GLN A 603 -32.74 -13.58 -31.43
C GLN A 603 -31.43 -14.22 -30.94
N SER A 604 -31.26 -14.44 -29.63
CA SER A 604 -30.06 -15.10 -29.08
C SER A 604 -30.16 -16.64 -29.10
N ALA A 605 -31.37 -17.20 -29.23
CA ALA A 605 -31.60 -18.64 -29.25
C ALA A 605 -30.73 -19.42 -30.27
N PRO A 606 -30.51 -18.93 -31.52
CA PRO A 606 -29.60 -19.58 -32.47
C PRO A 606 -28.16 -19.65 -31.96
N ALA A 607 -27.64 -18.54 -31.39
CA ALA A 607 -26.29 -18.50 -30.82
C ALA A 607 -26.15 -19.46 -29.63
N ARG A 608 -27.18 -19.58 -28.77
CA ARG A 608 -27.20 -20.56 -27.67
C ARG A 608 -27.21 -22.00 -28.19
N ALA A 609 -27.99 -22.29 -29.24
CA ALA A 609 -28.03 -23.60 -29.85
C ALA A 609 -26.71 -23.97 -30.55
N GLU A 610 -26.11 -23.04 -31.28
CA GLU A 610 -24.82 -23.21 -31.94
C GLU A 610 -23.70 -23.42 -30.92
N ARG A 611 -23.68 -22.62 -29.85
CA ARG A 611 -22.79 -22.83 -28.70
C ARG A 611 -22.86 -24.27 -28.21
N LEU A 612 -24.05 -24.75 -27.85
CA LEU A 612 -24.23 -26.11 -27.33
C LEU A 612 -23.78 -27.19 -28.33
N ALA A 613 -23.99 -26.98 -29.63
CA ALA A 613 -23.57 -27.90 -30.68
C ALA A 613 -22.04 -27.96 -30.86
N LEU A 614 -21.33 -26.86 -30.60
CA LEU A 614 -19.89 -26.75 -30.79
C LEU A 614 -19.06 -27.11 -29.55
N LEU A 615 -19.65 -27.12 -28.34
CA LEU A 615 -18.94 -27.49 -27.10
C LEU A 615 -18.18 -28.84 -27.18
N PRO A 616 -18.75 -29.93 -27.75
CA PRO A 616 -18.02 -31.19 -27.87
C PRO A 616 -16.78 -31.08 -28.79
N ALA A 617 -16.87 -30.31 -29.87
CA ALA A 617 -15.73 -30.09 -30.77
C ALA A 617 -14.61 -29.33 -30.05
N ALA A 618 -14.94 -28.28 -29.29
CA ALA A 618 -13.95 -27.54 -28.50
C ALA A 618 -13.31 -28.41 -27.41
N ALA A 619 -14.07 -29.27 -26.75
CA ALA A 619 -13.53 -30.23 -25.78
C ALA A 619 -12.56 -31.23 -26.44
N SER A 620 -12.89 -31.72 -27.64
CA SER A 620 -12.04 -32.68 -28.37
C SER A 620 -10.65 -32.13 -28.74
N LEU A 621 -10.48 -30.80 -28.81
CA LEU A 621 -9.18 -30.19 -29.09
C LEU A 621 -8.11 -30.59 -28.07
N LEU A 622 -8.51 -30.80 -26.81
CA LEU A 622 -7.63 -31.17 -25.69
C LEU A 622 -7.41 -32.67 -25.54
N GLU A 623 -8.03 -33.51 -26.39
CA GLU A 623 -7.84 -34.96 -26.31
C GLU A 623 -6.36 -35.34 -26.48
N GLY A 624 -5.84 -36.03 -25.46
CA GLY A 624 -4.44 -36.46 -25.40
C GLY A 624 -3.44 -35.33 -25.19
N LEU A 625 -3.88 -34.13 -24.80
CA LEU A 625 -3.02 -32.98 -24.51
C LEU A 625 -3.18 -32.53 -23.06
N ASP A 626 -2.19 -31.78 -22.58
CA ASP A 626 -2.24 -31.16 -21.25
C ASP A 626 -2.77 -29.72 -21.36
N VAL A 627 -2.46 -29.01 -22.44
CA VAL A 627 -2.84 -27.61 -22.65
C VAL A 627 -2.92 -27.24 -24.13
N LEU A 628 -3.83 -26.34 -24.51
CA LEU A 628 -3.84 -25.65 -25.80
C LEU A 628 -3.04 -24.35 -25.70
N VAL A 629 -2.30 -23.98 -26.75
CA VAL A 629 -1.53 -22.74 -26.83
C VAL A 629 -1.84 -21.99 -28.12
N GLY A 630 -1.97 -20.66 -28.01
CA GLY A 630 -2.15 -19.73 -29.11
C GLY A 630 -1.80 -18.29 -28.70
N PRO A 631 -1.95 -17.32 -29.62
CA PRO A 631 -1.83 -15.90 -29.29
C PRO A 631 -2.86 -15.48 -28.22
N ALA A 632 -2.47 -14.54 -27.34
CA ALA A 632 -3.38 -13.99 -26.33
C ALA A 632 -4.27 -12.86 -26.84
N VAL A 633 -3.73 -12.03 -27.74
CA VAL A 633 -4.36 -10.82 -28.28
C VAL A 633 -4.01 -10.68 -29.76
N PRO A 634 -4.86 -10.03 -30.58
CA PRO A 634 -4.63 -9.86 -32.02
C PRO A 634 -3.56 -8.81 -32.35
N TYR A 635 -3.39 -7.80 -31.51
CA TYR A 635 -2.46 -6.69 -31.73
C TYR A 635 -1.83 -6.24 -30.41
N ARG A 636 -0.70 -5.53 -30.51
CA ARG A 636 -0.02 -4.91 -29.35
C ARG A 636 -0.93 -3.90 -28.64
N ALA A 637 -0.63 -3.55 -27.39
CA ALA A 637 -1.41 -2.54 -26.66
C ALA A 637 -1.56 -1.23 -27.48
N PRO A 638 -2.80 -0.80 -27.80
CA PRO A 638 -3.05 0.45 -28.50
C PRO A 638 -2.87 1.66 -27.57
N GLU A 639 -2.92 2.88 -28.13
CA GLU A 639 -2.83 4.12 -27.35
C GLU A 639 -3.97 4.22 -26.31
N ASP A 640 -5.21 3.99 -26.76
CA ASP A 640 -6.41 3.95 -25.93
C ASP A 640 -7.20 2.66 -26.20
N THR A 641 -8.05 2.24 -25.26
CA THR A 641 -8.93 1.07 -25.48
C THR A 641 -9.84 1.33 -26.69
N PRO A 642 -9.84 0.47 -27.72
CA PRO A 642 -10.70 0.64 -28.87
C PRO A 642 -12.16 0.34 -28.48
N PRO A 643 -13.11 1.23 -28.79
CA PRO A 643 -14.52 0.96 -28.50
C PRO A 643 -15.01 -0.30 -29.19
N ILE A 644 -15.87 -1.07 -28.52
CA ILE A 644 -16.35 -2.37 -29.01
C ILE A 644 -17.10 -2.30 -30.36
N ASP A 645 -17.63 -1.13 -30.74
CA ASP A 645 -18.31 -0.89 -32.01
C ASP A 645 -17.37 -0.44 -33.15
N THR A 646 -16.05 -0.61 -32.95
CA THR A 646 -15.01 -0.37 -33.96
C THR A 646 -14.38 -1.70 -34.41
N PRO A 647 -13.82 -1.78 -35.64
CA PRO A 647 -13.18 -3.01 -36.12
C PRO A 647 -12.08 -3.56 -35.19
N ASP A 648 -11.32 -2.67 -34.53
CA ASP A 648 -10.27 -3.08 -33.60
C ASP A 648 -10.85 -3.59 -32.27
N GLY A 649 -11.90 -2.95 -31.75
CA GLY A 649 -12.58 -3.38 -30.53
C GLY A 649 -13.33 -4.69 -30.70
N GLU A 650 -13.96 -4.91 -31.86
CA GLU A 650 -14.66 -6.17 -32.20
C GLU A 650 -13.71 -7.38 -32.16
N ILE A 651 -12.43 -7.21 -32.51
CA ILE A 651 -11.48 -8.32 -32.60
C ILE A 651 -10.59 -8.46 -31.36
N GLU A 652 -10.54 -7.50 -30.44
CA GLU A 652 -9.62 -7.50 -29.29
C GLU A 652 -9.71 -8.80 -28.48
N GLY A 653 -10.94 -9.26 -28.25
CA GLY A 653 -11.25 -10.48 -27.52
C GLY A 653 -11.27 -11.77 -28.34
N ILE A 654 -10.88 -11.74 -29.62
CA ILE A 654 -11.16 -12.87 -30.53
C ILE A 654 -10.50 -14.19 -30.12
N PHE A 655 -9.32 -14.11 -29.50
CA PHE A 655 -8.63 -15.31 -29.02
C PHE A 655 -9.08 -15.70 -27.62
N SER A 656 -9.57 -14.77 -26.81
CA SER A 656 -9.89 -14.99 -25.40
C SER A 656 -11.37 -15.36 -25.18
N SER A 657 -12.29 -14.72 -25.89
CA SER A 657 -13.74 -14.96 -25.85
C SER A 657 -14.18 -16.42 -26.03
N PRO A 658 -13.59 -17.24 -26.93
CA PRO A 658 -13.97 -18.65 -27.04
C PRO A 658 -13.98 -19.40 -25.70
N TYR A 659 -13.03 -19.09 -24.82
CA TYR A 659 -12.89 -19.78 -23.53
C TYR A 659 -13.89 -19.31 -22.47
N ASN A 660 -14.48 -18.12 -22.62
CA ASN A 660 -15.66 -17.72 -21.84
C ASN A 660 -16.88 -18.50 -22.33
N VAL A 661 -17.04 -18.59 -23.65
CA VAL A 661 -18.15 -19.31 -24.27
C VAL A 661 -18.13 -20.79 -23.91
N THR A 662 -16.95 -21.43 -23.90
CA THR A 662 -16.84 -22.84 -23.47
C THR A 662 -16.88 -23.03 -21.96
N GLY A 663 -16.51 -22.02 -21.18
CA GLY A 663 -16.34 -22.11 -19.72
C GLY A 663 -15.05 -22.82 -19.28
N GLN A 664 -14.14 -23.15 -20.22
CA GLN A 664 -12.84 -23.76 -19.91
C GLN A 664 -11.96 -22.82 -19.09
N PRO A 665 -11.09 -23.34 -18.21
CA PRO A 665 -10.05 -22.54 -17.60
C PRO A 665 -9.05 -22.09 -18.67
N ALA A 666 -8.71 -20.81 -18.66
CA ALA A 666 -7.75 -20.22 -19.58
C ALA A 666 -6.87 -19.20 -18.86
N MET A 667 -5.62 -19.08 -19.26
CA MET A 667 -4.71 -18.10 -18.71
C MET A 667 -3.75 -17.54 -19.74
N VAL A 668 -3.11 -16.43 -19.43
CA VAL A 668 -2.00 -15.90 -20.21
C VAL A 668 -0.73 -15.83 -19.38
N ILE A 669 0.42 -16.02 -20.04
CA ILE A 669 1.74 -15.81 -19.45
C ILE A 669 2.60 -14.98 -20.42
N PRO A 670 3.46 -14.08 -19.92
CA PRO A 670 4.40 -13.35 -20.75
C PRO A 670 5.33 -14.29 -21.53
N CYS A 671 5.57 -13.99 -22.80
CA CYS A 671 6.41 -14.81 -23.68
C CYS A 671 7.38 -14.02 -24.56
N GLY A 672 7.39 -12.69 -24.46
CA GLY A 672 8.32 -11.85 -25.21
C GLY A 672 7.91 -10.39 -25.17
N THR A 673 8.60 -9.59 -25.97
CA THR A 673 8.33 -8.16 -26.14
C THR A 673 8.42 -7.80 -27.62
N THR A 674 7.61 -6.85 -28.06
CA THR A 674 7.74 -6.22 -29.38
C THR A 674 9.04 -5.42 -29.48
N GLN A 675 9.38 -4.97 -30.68
CA GLN A 675 10.53 -4.09 -30.93
C GLN A 675 10.46 -2.77 -30.15
N ASP A 676 9.27 -2.25 -29.89
CA ASP A 676 9.05 -1.03 -29.12
C ASP A 676 8.81 -1.28 -27.61
N GLY A 677 9.08 -2.49 -27.15
CA GLY A 677 9.15 -2.87 -25.74
C GLY A 677 7.83 -3.28 -25.10
N LEU A 678 6.72 -3.32 -25.84
CA LEU A 678 5.43 -3.76 -25.31
C LEU A 678 5.44 -5.28 -25.02
N PRO A 679 4.86 -5.73 -23.90
CA PRO A 679 4.74 -7.15 -23.59
C PRO A 679 3.89 -7.93 -24.61
N VAL A 680 4.23 -9.20 -24.80
CA VAL A 680 3.47 -10.19 -25.57
C VAL A 680 3.29 -11.45 -24.72
N ALA A 681 2.13 -12.09 -24.80
CA ALA A 681 1.79 -13.25 -24.00
C ALA A 681 1.27 -14.43 -24.83
N LEU A 682 1.51 -15.65 -24.33
CA LEU A 682 0.86 -16.87 -24.79
C LEU A 682 -0.44 -17.06 -24.03
N GLN A 683 -1.51 -17.40 -24.74
CA GLN A 683 -2.72 -17.91 -24.12
C GLN A 683 -2.68 -19.43 -24.02
N LEU A 684 -3.11 -19.92 -22.86
CA LEU A 684 -3.15 -21.32 -22.48
C LEU A 684 -4.58 -21.68 -22.08
N ALA A 685 -5.06 -22.86 -22.47
CA ALA A 685 -6.35 -23.36 -22.01
C ALA A 685 -6.30 -24.86 -21.73
N ALA A 686 -7.04 -25.31 -20.71
CA ALA A 686 -7.13 -26.72 -20.34
C ALA A 686 -8.59 -27.20 -20.34
N SER A 687 -8.79 -28.48 -20.01
CA SER A 687 -10.12 -29.06 -19.94
C SER A 687 -10.95 -28.42 -18.82
N ILE A 688 -12.28 -28.36 -19.00
CA ILE A 688 -13.20 -27.88 -17.97
C ILE A 688 -12.94 -28.65 -16.67
N GLY A 689 -12.70 -27.92 -15.58
CA GLY A 689 -12.40 -28.48 -14.25
C GLY A 689 -10.94 -28.86 -13.99
N ASP A 690 -10.05 -28.77 -15.00
CA ASP A 690 -8.62 -29.07 -14.85
C ASP A 690 -7.76 -27.80 -14.66
N ASP A 691 -8.23 -26.87 -13.82
CA ASP A 691 -7.48 -25.67 -13.43
C ASP A 691 -6.10 -26.02 -12.82
N ALA A 692 -6.02 -27.14 -12.11
CA ALA A 692 -4.77 -27.63 -11.54
C ALA A 692 -3.79 -28.10 -12.62
N GLY A 693 -4.27 -28.81 -13.65
CA GLY A 693 -3.47 -29.16 -14.83
C GLY A 693 -3.00 -27.94 -15.59
N LEU A 694 -3.86 -26.95 -15.79
CA LEU A 694 -3.50 -25.68 -16.42
C LEU A 694 -2.38 -24.98 -15.67
N LEU A 695 -2.50 -24.81 -14.35
CA LEU A 695 -1.50 -24.16 -13.51
C LEU A 695 -0.15 -24.91 -13.52
N ARG A 696 -0.18 -26.26 -13.49
CA ARG A 696 1.04 -27.08 -13.62
C ARG A 696 1.71 -26.88 -14.97
N ALA A 697 0.95 -26.99 -16.06
CA ALA A 697 1.45 -26.78 -17.41
C ALA A 697 2.03 -25.37 -17.56
N ALA A 698 1.32 -24.35 -17.07
CA ALA A 698 1.79 -22.97 -17.11
C ALA A 698 3.08 -22.75 -16.29
N SER A 699 3.22 -23.37 -15.11
CA SER A 699 4.45 -23.27 -14.32
C SER A 699 5.65 -23.90 -15.04
N MET A 700 5.44 -25.01 -15.76
CA MET A 700 6.49 -25.61 -16.61
C MET A 700 6.83 -24.70 -17.79
N ILE A 701 5.81 -24.14 -18.47
CA ILE A 701 5.99 -23.26 -19.62
C ILE A 701 6.69 -21.95 -19.21
N GLU A 702 6.31 -21.34 -18.09
CA GLU A 702 6.97 -20.16 -17.50
C GLU A 702 8.47 -20.42 -17.34
N LYS A 703 8.85 -21.55 -16.72
CA LYS A 703 10.26 -21.96 -16.58
C LYS A 703 10.96 -22.14 -17.94
N MET A 704 10.32 -22.84 -18.88
CA MET A 704 10.86 -23.08 -20.22
C MET A 704 11.07 -21.80 -21.04
N LEU A 705 10.28 -20.75 -20.80
CA LEU A 705 10.43 -19.46 -21.48
C LEU A 705 11.52 -18.57 -20.87
N THR A 706 11.85 -18.79 -19.59
CA THR A 706 12.88 -18.04 -18.86
C THR A 706 14.27 -18.68 -18.88
N ALA A 707 14.36 -19.98 -19.22
CA ALA A 707 15.60 -20.74 -19.35
C ALA A 707 16.29 -20.47 -20.70
#